data_AF-A0A9D0TGQ8-F1
#
_entry.id   AF-A0A9D0TGQ8-F1
#
_cell.length_a   1.000
_cell.length_b   1.000
_cell.length_c   1.000
_cell.angle_alpha   90.00
_cell.angle_beta   90.00
_cell.angle_gamma   90.00
#
_symmetry.space_group_name_H-M   'P 1'
#
loop_
_entity.id
_entity.type
_entity.pdbx_description
1 polymer ?
#
loop_
_entity_poly.entity_id
_entity_poly.type
_entity_poly.pdbx_seq_one_letter_code
_entity_poly.pdbx_strand_id
1 'polypeptide(L)'
;MPSKYLHTLFWILLSIFSLTQFTACGGGGKAAERGTVFGTVAKGLVQKGLVEAFELDDVLIKGNLTFSKKVGAAVTDDNGKFTMKLFPQYSLRPIRLIFTARSDTSMTCDVHSDVCEYGKRVLLPEKFTMDAILPVVPHATRVKAQVTPYTDMAFSRALNTDSLTVNKINAANSEISQMLGFDVLAVEPADITNLPADASDESLLYAAFLAGAGKLILEDPDAATKGAEKFGEAFADGAFSREDAVSIKKLLASTRSAAESAGINNTKAINQFNVVEAQIGPDDSYNPEPSPPFADDIALAKTLVGEVRSFLTDITADPFDAFSADIKSARKVLNQNSQALIEMFTNVITQVAEDFDGKTEEELLQGDGKHTVQITDASNTPIGSVVATVSTDAQGIKVEITEAETALPNGIQMSFILRPNTSIDALRGVPFELTSLDINLSGRISNSEVTLAMTDFQLIGNLPAATTINQLNEPLRDLNLGKVTLTGTIDISNTQNAINYSGAITLSTVGLESNTPKRINTMSLEKAVLDGTLSSNDGRSFTAKFELVIDNAASFDTFAFLNYEPIVNVSGISTTDPFNTRRVLDAKRYFNAVTLHWDSTTDATRLTNADESIEEIAGDIAAVEVAENRIKKTTPGVTRVKLSSLDFDWSVDASTTKWAGIVDFGDFETAENFVQATLTVTSKLELPGRKDTTAVLTVNREEQSKITGVLTLTNAGRNLSIAAAKIEDNPAGFIAIFTNSDDAKMTIKVIDGEASGAIEVDRVVVDEKTGGSQTFTTQVATITQTDNGVILIRYADDGKDVEFESLQ
;
A
#
# COMPACT_ATOMS: atom_id res chain seq x y z
N MET A 1 -26.89 -22.79 29.29
CA MET A 1 -25.71 -23.56 28.82
C MET A 1 -25.36 -23.30 27.35
N PRO A 2 -26.32 -23.12 26.41
CA PRO A 2 -26.01 -22.78 25.01
C PRO A 2 -25.26 -21.45 24.80
N SER A 3 -25.41 -20.50 25.72
CA SER A 3 -24.86 -19.14 25.58
C SER A 3 -23.34 -19.01 25.62
N LYS A 4 -22.60 -20.08 25.97
CA LYS A 4 -21.12 -20.14 25.90
C LYS A 4 -20.56 -19.72 24.53
N TYR A 5 -21.36 -19.86 23.47
CA TYR A 5 -21.00 -19.41 22.13
C TYR A 5 -21.02 -17.88 22.00
N LEU A 6 -22.01 -17.18 22.58
CA LEU A 6 -22.01 -15.71 22.65
C LEU A 6 -20.86 -15.20 23.54
N HIS A 7 -20.63 -15.83 24.70
CA HIS A 7 -19.46 -15.50 25.52
C HIS A 7 -18.15 -15.60 24.71
N THR A 8 -17.99 -16.64 23.90
CA THR A 8 -16.77 -16.86 23.08
C THR A 8 -16.67 -15.87 21.92
N LEU A 9 -17.76 -15.65 21.17
CA LEU A 9 -17.86 -14.63 20.11
C LEU A 9 -17.37 -13.26 20.60
N PHE A 10 -17.89 -12.84 21.75
CA PHE A 10 -17.59 -11.53 22.34
C PHE A 10 -16.21 -11.48 22.98
N TRP A 11 -15.67 -12.59 23.52
CA TRP A 11 -14.27 -12.65 24.00
C TRP A 11 -13.25 -12.46 22.86
N ILE A 12 -13.58 -12.97 21.67
CA ILE A 12 -12.73 -12.78 20.48
C ILE A 12 -12.82 -11.33 20.00
N LEU A 13 -14.01 -10.73 20.02
CA LEU A 13 -14.21 -9.30 19.73
C LEU A 13 -13.45 -8.43 20.76
N LEU A 14 -13.54 -8.73 22.05
CA LEU A 14 -12.76 -8.11 23.13
C LEU A 14 -11.24 -8.19 22.87
N SER A 15 -10.71 -9.34 22.45
CA SER A 15 -9.27 -9.50 22.17
C SER A 15 -8.74 -8.63 21.02
N ILE A 16 -9.64 -8.01 20.24
CA ILE A 16 -9.34 -7.12 19.11
C ILE A 16 -9.78 -5.66 19.39
N PHE A 17 -10.58 -5.43 20.44
CA PHE A 17 -10.98 -4.09 20.89
C PHE A 17 -10.25 -3.62 22.17
N SER A 18 -9.58 -4.52 22.91
CA SER A 18 -8.60 -4.22 23.98
C SER A 18 -7.27 -3.63 23.45
N LEU A 19 -7.36 -2.92 22.32
CA LEU A 19 -6.27 -2.47 21.45
C LEU A 19 -6.12 -0.93 21.44
N THR A 20 -6.92 -0.21 22.25
CA THR A 20 -7.05 1.28 22.28
C THR A 20 -5.79 2.04 22.66
N GLN A 21 -4.77 1.35 23.18
CA GLN A 21 -3.45 1.91 23.48
C GLN A 21 -2.57 2.09 22.23
N PHE A 22 -2.94 1.51 21.07
CA PHE A 22 -2.19 1.72 19.83
C PHE A 22 -2.37 3.14 19.27
N THR A 23 -1.26 3.89 19.26
CA THR A 23 -1.10 5.00 18.32
C THR A 23 -0.99 4.45 16.89
N ALA A 24 -1.68 5.09 15.94
CA ALA A 24 -2.08 4.51 14.64
C ALA A 24 -0.93 3.96 13.78
N CYS A 25 -1.10 2.72 13.28
CA CYS A 25 -0.09 1.92 12.59
C CYS A 25 -0.71 0.57 12.10
N GLY A 26 -0.65 0.18 10.80
CA GLY A 26 -1.19 -1.08 10.17
C GLY A 26 -0.59 -1.75 8.87
N GLY A 27 -1.03 -2.93 8.38
CA GLY A 27 -0.12 -3.78 7.55
C GLY A 27 -0.60 -4.33 6.19
N GLY A 28 -0.19 -3.76 5.05
CA GLY A 28 -0.63 -4.20 3.70
C GLY A 28 0.43 -4.81 2.77
N GLY A 29 0.58 -6.14 2.77
CA GLY A 29 1.26 -6.87 1.69
C GLY A 29 0.55 -6.76 0.33
N LYS A 30 1.31 -6.87 -0.77
CA LYS A 30 0.86 -6.50 -2.13
C LYS A 30 -0.03 -7.55 -2.80
N ALA A 31 -1.07 -7.09 -3.51
CA ALA A 31 -1.62 -7.82 -4.65
C ALA A 31 -0.76 -7.55 -5.90
N ALA A 32 -0.71 -8.49 -6.86
CA ALA A 32 0.11 -8.33 -8.07
C ALA A 32 -0.38 -7.16 -8.94
N GLU A 33 0.38 -6.06 -8.96
CA GLU A 33 -0.02 -4.80 -9.58
C GLU A 33 0.11 -4.86 -11.12
N ARG A 34 -1.01 -4.65 -11.80
CA ARG A 34 -1.11 -4.78 -13.26
C ARG A 34 -0.64 -3.50 -13.93
N GLY A 35 0.28 -3.63 -14.89
CA GLY A 35 0.62 -2.53 -15.80
C GLY A 35 -0.64 -2.03 -16.52
N THR A 36 -0.72 -0.72 -16.74
CA THR A 36 -1.88 -0.05 -17.36
C THR A 36 -1.44 0.74 -18.58
N VAL A 37 -2.06 0.50 -19.73
CA VAL A 37 -1.82 1.22 -20.98
C VAL A 37 -2.96 2.20 -21.23
N PHE A 38 -2.65 3.44 -21.61
CA PHE A 38 -3.67 4.47 -21.87
C PHE A 38 -3.23 5.46 -22.96
N GLY A 39 -4.19 6.09 -23.64
CA GLY A 39 -3.92 7.07 -24.70
C GLY A 39 -5.09 7.19 -25.65
N THR A 40 -4.85 7.61 -26.88
CA THR A 40 -5.87 8.01 -27.85
C THR A 40 -5.74 7.25 -29.16
N VAL A 41 -6.86 6.86 -29.76
CA VAL A 41 -6.93 6.31 -31.12
C VAL A 41 -7.33 7.44 -32.07
N ALA A 42 -6.46 7.79 -33.02
CA ALA A 42 -6.65 8.97 -33.86
C ALA A 42 -6.19 8.80 -35.32
N LYS A 43 -7.13 9.04 -36.22
CA LYS A 43 -7.02 9.36 -37.66
C LYS A 43 -8.19 10.29 -37.97
N GLY A 44 -8.27 11.39 -37.21
CA GLY A 44 -9.51 11.92 -36.63
C GLY A 44 -9.93 11.12 -35.40
N LEU A 45 -10.49 11.76 -34.36
CA LEU A 45 -10.73 11.09 -33.06
C LEU A 45 -11.71 9.90 -33.20
N VAL A 46 -11.27 8.69 -32.85
CA VAL A 46 -12.01 7.44 -33.11
C VAL A 46 -12.79 7.00 -31.88
N GLN A 47 -14.11 7.14 -31.93
CA GLN A 47 -15.03 6.83 -30.83
C GLN A 47 -15.56 5.39 -30.93
N LYS A 48 -15.71 4.71 -29.78
CA LYS A 48 -16.25 3.34 -29.67
C LYS A 48 -15.44 2.28 -30.44
N GLY A 49 -14.17 2.55 -30.72
CA GLY A 49 -13.23 1.58 -31.29
C GLY A 49 -12.82 0.53 -30.27
N LEU A 50 -12.61 -0.71 -30.69
CA LEU A 50 -12.04 -1.76 -29.83
C LEU A 50 -10.52 -1.66 -29.89
N VAL A 51 -9.84 -1.62 -28.74
CA VAL A 51 -8.38 -1.70 -28.63
C VAL A 51 -8.02 -2.97 -27.87
N GLU A 52 -7.17 -3.81 -28.46
CA GLU A 52 -6.72 -5.07 -27.86
C GLU A 52 -5.19 -5.08 -27.74
N ALA A 53 -4.66 -5.64 -26.64
CA ALA A 53 -3.23 -5.83 -26.46
C ALA A 53 -2.88 -7.32 -26.62
N PHE A 54 -1.88 -7.60 -27.45
CA PHE A 54 -1.31 -8.93 -27.65
C PHE A 54 0.19 -8.92 -27.36
N GLU A 55 0.65 -9.91 -26.63
CA GLU A 55 2.05 -10.09 -26.24
C GLU A 55 2.82 -10.92 -27.29
N LEU A 56 4.11 -10.61 -27.48
CA LEU A 56 5.01 -11.34 -28.36
C LEU A 56 5.24 -12.79 -27.89
N ASP A 57 5.00 -13.75 -28.78
CA ASP A 57 5.12 -15.19 -28.51
C ASP A 57 6.60 -15.65 -28.38
N ASP A 58 6.86 -16.72 -27.62
CA ASP A 58 8.19 -17.36 -27.52
C ASP A 58 8.70 -17.97 -28.84
N VAL A 59 7.79 -18.31 -29.75
CA VAL A 59 8.08 -19.23 -30.85
C VAL A 59 8.17 -18.47 -32.17
N LEU A 60 9.40 -18.15 -32.57
CA LEU A 60 9.72 -17.65 -33.92
C LEU A 60 9.44 -18.74 -34.98
N ILE A 61 8.21 -18.81 -35.47
CA ILE A 61 7.82 -19.76 -36.52
C ILE A 61 8.35 -19.24 -37.87
N LYS A 62 9.57 -19.67 -38.21
CA LYS A 62 10.24 -19.41 -39.52
C LYS A 62 10.42 -17.92 -39.87
N GLY A 63 10.79 -17.09 -38.89
CA GLY A 63 11.02 -15.66 -39.11
C GLY A 63 9.76 -14.80 -39.08
N ASN A 64 8.56 -15.39 -39.06
CA ASN A 64 7.36 -14.62 -38.77
C ASN A 64 7.24 -14.35 -37.26
N LEU A 65 7.14 -13.08 -36.91
CA LEU A 65 6.83 -12.58 -35.57
C LEU A 65 5.33 -12.75 -35.31
N THR A 66 4.95 -13.39 -34.19
CA THR A 66 3.55 -13.63 -33.84
C THR A 66 3.19 -13.07 -32.48
N PHE A 67 1.96 -12.57 -32.37
CA PHE A 67 1.37 -11.98 -31.18
C PHE A 67 0.05 -12.72 -30.87
N SER A 68 0.12 -13.98 -30.46
CA SER A 68 -1.08 -14.81 -30.23
C SER A 68 -1.73 -14.59 -28.86
N LYS A 69 -0.94 -14.20 -27.86
CA LYS A 69 -1.35 -14.15 -26.46
C LYS A 69 -2.00 -12.81 -26.13
N LYS A 70 -3.33 -12.76 -26.11
CA LYS A 70 -4.08 -11.56 -25.67
C LYS A 70 -3.83 -11.26 -24.18
N VAL A 71 -3.36 -10.05 -23.90
CA VAL A 71 -3.00 -9.55 -22.57
C VAL A 71 -3.77 -8.30 -22.14
N GLY A 72 -4.67 -7.76 -22.96
CA GLY A 72 -5.58 -6.69 -22.55
C GLY A 72 -6.69 -6.40 -23.57
N ALA A 73 -7.70 -5.65 -23.14
CA ALA A 73 -8.62 -4.94 -24.04
C ALA A 73 -9.21 -3.68 -23.37
N ALA A 74 -9.59 -2.70 -24.21
CA ALA A 74 -10.38 -1.52 -23.85
C ALA A 74 -11.26 -1.08 -25.04
N VAL A 75 -12.15 -0.13 -24.82
CA VAL A 75 -12.94 0.54 -25.86
C VAL A 75 -12.73 2.04 -25.73
N THR A 76 -12.66 2.77 -26.85
CA THR A 76 -12.46 4.23 -26.83
C THR A 76 -13.73 4.99 -26.44
N ASP A 77 -13.55 6.06 -25.68
CA ASP A 77 -14.61 6.99 -25.27
C ASP A 77 -15.02 7.97 -26.39
N ASP A 78 -15.91 8.91 -26.08
CA ASP A 78 -16.37 9.94 -27.02
C ASP A 78 -15.27 10.97 -27.40
N ASN A 79 -14.09 10.93 -26.76
CA ASN A 79 -12.91 11.73 -27.10
C ASN A 79 -11.82 10.89 -27.80
N GLY A 80 -12.11 9.62 -28.13
CA GLY A 80 -11.14 8.69 -28.72
C GLY A 80 -10.13 8.09 -27.73
N LYS A 81 -10.26 8.36 -26.42
CA LYS A 81 -9.33 7.91 -25.39
C LYS A 81 -9.68 6.52 -24.89
N PHE A 82 -8.67 5.72 -24.55
CA PHE A 82 -8.81 4.41 -23.93
C PHE A 82 -7.94 4.30 -22.66
N THR A 83 -8.29 3.36 -21.78
CA THR A 83 -7.46 2.95 -20.65
C THR A 83 -7.68 1.46 -20.40
N MET A 84 -6.58 0.71 -20.36
CA MET A 84 -6.54 -0.74 -20.39
C MET A 84 -5.62 -1.27 -19.29
N LYS A 85 -6.18 -2.05 -18.35
CA LYS A 85 -5.38 -2.80 -17.37
C LYS A 85 -4.96 -4.13 -17.99
N LEU A 86 -3.66 -4.42 -18.02
CA LEU A 86 -3.15 -5.68 -18.53
C LEU A 86 -3.58 -6.86 -17.65
N PHE A 87 -3.67 -8.05 -18.25
CA PHE A 87 -4.09 -9.27 -17.57
C PHE A 87 -2.92 -9.88 -16.75
N PRO A 88 -3.17 -10.61 -15.64
CA PRO A 88 -2.11 -11.10 -14.75
C PRO A 88 -1.06 -12.01 -15.40
N GLN A 89 -1.43 -12.70 -16.49
CA GLN A 89 -0.54 -13.61 -17.21
C GLN A 89 0.43 -12.93 -18.19
N TYR A 90 0.38 -11.61 -18.34
CA TYR A 90 1.36 -10.85 -19.13
C TYR A 90 2.77 -11.01 -18.53
N SER A 91 3.77 -11.24 -19.38
CA SER A 91 5.09 -11.75 -19.02
C SER A 91 6.24 -10.80 -19.35
N LEU A 92 5.98 -9.48 -19.28
CA LEU A 92 6.96 -8.40 -19.45
C LEU A 92 7.68 -8.40 -20.82
N ARG A 93 6.93 -8.56 -21.90
CA ARG A 93 7.42 -8.54 -23.29
C ARG A 93 6.80 -7.41 -24.12
N PRO A 94 7.36 -7.11 -25.31
CA PRO A 94 6.71 -6.25 -26.29
C PRO A 94 5.23 -6.55 -26.51
N ILE A 95 4.44 -5.47 -26.58
CA ILE A 95 2.99 -5.51 -26.80
C ILE A 95 2.66 -4.88 -28.14
N ARG A 96 1.94 -5.62 -28.98
CA ARG A 96 1.18 -5.06 -30.10
C ARG A 96 -0.17 -4.58 -29.57
N LEU A 97 -0.47 -3.30 -29.76
CA LEU A 97 -1.82 -2.76 -29.65
C LEU A 97 -2.49 -2.84 -31.02
N ILE A 98 -3.69 -3.41 -31.07
CA ILE A 98 -4.52 -3.46 -32.29
C ILE A 98 -5.78 -2.64 -32.03
N PHE A 99 -6.00 -1.56 -32.77
CA PHE A 99 -7.32 -0.96 -32.92
C PHE A 99 -8.09 -1.71 -34.02
N THR A 100 -9.37 -2.02 -33.76
CA THR A 100 -10.31 -2.56 -34.76
C THR A 100 -11.64 -1.81 -34.73
N ALA A 101 -12.08 -1.35 -35.91
CA ALA A 101 -13.38 -0.72 -36.11
C ALA A 101 -14.52 -1.75 -36.07
N ARG A 102 -15.52 -1.46 -35.23
CA ARG A 102 -16.79 -2.17 -35.07
C ARG A 102 -17.90 -1.46 -35.86
N SER A 103 -19.06 -2.10 -36.01
CA SER A 103 -20.23 -1.54 -36.71
C SER A 103 -20.79 -0.23 -36.11
N ASP A 104 -20.42 0.11 -34.87
CA ASP A 104 -20.77 1.35 -34.15
C ASP A 104 -19.59 2.30 -33.94
N THR A 105 -18.42 2.02 -34.53
CA THR A 105 -17.22 2.86 -34.45
C THR A 105 -17.29 4.02 -35.45
N SER A 106 -17.05 5.24 -34.97
CA SER A 106 -17.03 6.44 -35.82
C SER A 106 -15.84 7.35 -35.53
N MET A 107 -15.27 7.95 -36.57
CA MET A 107 -14.23 8.98 -36.45
C MET A 107 -14.81 10.39 -36.68
N THR A 108 -14.23 11.41 -36.06
CA THR A 108 -14.40 12.81 -36.53
C THR A 108 -13.65 12.98 -37.86
N CYS A 109 -14.31 13.51 -38.91
CA CYS A 109 -13.67 13.86 -40.17
C CYS A 109 -12.74 15.07 -40.00
N ASP A 110 -11.44 14.81 -39.96
CA ASP A 110 -10.35 15.78 -39.78
C ASP A 110 -9.80 16.32 -41.11
N VAL A 111 -10.39 15.93 -42.25
CA VAL A 111 -9.93 16.27 -43.60
C VAL A 111 -10.98 17.10 -44.35
N HIS A 112 -10.54 18.20 -44.96
CA HIS A 112 -11.34 18.89 -45.98
C HIS A 112 -11.32 18.06 -47.29
N SER A 113 -12.41 17.33 -47.55
CA SER A 113 -12.52 16.39 -48.68
C SER A 113 -13.96 16.23 -49.19
N ASP A 114 -14.14 15.72 -50.41
CA ASP A 114 -15.47 15.40 -50.95
C ASP A 114 -16.08 14.13 -50.34
N VAL A 115 -15.32 13.34 -49.58
CA VAL A 115 -15.77 12.07 -48.98
C VAL A 115 -16.28 12.21 -47.55
N CYS A 116 -15.99 13.31 -46.85
CA CYS A 116 -16.61 13.63 -45.57
C CYS A 116 -16.66 15.12 -45.25
N GLU A 117 -17.73 15.55 -44.56
CA GLU A 117 -17.89 16.93 -44.07
C GLU A 117 -17.02 17.15 -42.83
N TYR A 118 -16.13 18.15 -42.88
CA TYR A 118 -15.17 18.49 -41.81
C TYR A 118 -15.88 18.70 -40.46
N GLY A 119 -15.34 18.11 -39.39
CA GLY A 119 -15.92 18.17 -38.05
C GLY A 119 -17.19 17.34 -37.85
N LYS A 120 -17.61 16.52 -38.83
CA LYS A 120 -18.70 15.54 -38.64
C LYS A 120 -18.18 14.15 -38.31
N ARG A 121 -19.02 13.38 -37.62
CA ARG A 121 -18.79 11.95 -37.37
C ARG A 121 -19.08 11.14 -38.63
N VAL A 122 -18.17 10.24 -38.98
CA VAL A 122 -18.29 9.28 -40.09
C VAL A 122 -18.07 7.88 -39.53
N LEU A 123 -18.89 6.90 -39.94
CA LEU A 123 -18.67 5.50 -39.57
C LEU A 123 -17.40 4.98 -40.26
N LEU A 124 -16.52 4.34 -39.49
CA LEU A 124 -15.37 3.64 -40.08
C LEU A 124 -15.84 2.33 -40.74
N PRO A 125 -15.21 1.90 -41.85
CA PRO A 125 -15.48 0.58 -42.42
C PRO A 125 -15.23 -0.53 -41.40
N GLU A 126 -16.11 -1.54 -41.36
CA GLU A 126 -15.87 -2.73 -40.53
C GLU A 126 -14.53 -3.36 -40.89
N LYS A 127 -13.75 -3.74 -39.87
CA LYS A 127 -12.37 -4.26 -40.00
C LYS A 127 -11.33 -3.24 -40.50
N PHE A 128 -11.62 -1.94 -40.50
CA PHE A 128 -10.54 -0.94 -40.50
C PHE A 128 -9.72 -1.13 -39.21
N THR A 129 -8.39 -1.21 -39.35
CA THR A 129 -7.44 -1.43 -38.25
C THR A 129 -6.32 -0.42 -38.30
N MET A 130 -5.71 -0.16 -37.14
CA MET A 130 -4.40 0.48 -37.01
C MET A 130 -3.68 -0.19 -35.84
N ASP A 131 -2.39 -0.41 -35.97
CA ASP A 131 -1.55 -1.00 -34.94
C ASP A 131 -0.72 0.07 -34.20
N ALA A 132 -0.15 -0.32 -33.06
CA ALA A 132 0.97 0.37 -32.43
C ALA A 132 1.86 -0.65 -31.72
N ILE A 133 3.16 -0.39 -31.65
CA ILE A 133 4.10 -1.27 -30.96
C ILE A 133 4.70 -0.61 -29.72
N LEU A 134 4.57 -1.30 -28.59
CA LEU A 134 5.20 -0.94 -27.33
C LEU A 134 6.34 -1.92 -27.00
N PRO A 135 7.38 -1.45 -26.30
CA PRO A 135 8.34 -2.31 -25.64
C PRO A 135 7.67 -2.94 -24.39
N VAL A 136 8.42 -3.15 -23.31
CA VAL A 136 7.86 -3.68 -22.07
C VAL A 136 7.03 -2.62 -21.35
N VAL A 137 5.81 -2.97 -20.93
CA VAL A 137 5.00 -2.22 -19.96
C VAL A 137 5.21 -2.81 -18.56
N PRO A 138 5.97 -2.21 -17.63
CA PRO A 138 6.26 -2.85 -16.34
C PRO A 138 5.03 -3.00 -15.43
N HIS A 139 5.07 -3.96 -14.51
CA HIS A 139 4.08 -4.10 -13.44
C HIS A 139 3.97 -2.80 -12.60
N ALA A 140 2.81 -2.55 -12.01
CA ALA A 140 2.42 -1.29 -11.34
C ALA A 140 2.41 0.00 -12.19
N THR A 141 3.10 0.07 -13.34
CA THR A 141 3.25 1.32 -14.11
C THR A 141 2.03 1.71 -14.94
N ARG A 142 2.01 2.98 -15.36
CA ARG A 142 1.08 3.53 -16.35
C ARG A 142 1.87 3.98 -17.58
N VAL A 143 1.80 3.22 -18.68
CA VAL A 143 2.46 3.56 -19.95
C VAL A 143 1.47 4.26 -20.89
N LYS A 144 1.91 5.38 -21.49
CA LYS A 144 1.11 6.13 -22.47
C LYS A 144 1.39 5.59 -23.88
N ALA A 145 0.35 5.46 -24.70
CA ALA A 145 0.44 4.87 -26.03
C ALA A 145 -0.67 5.40 -26.96
N GLN A 146 -0.30 5.96 -28.11
CA GLN A 146 -1.27 6.36 -29.14
C GLN A 146 -1.43 5.26 -30.20
N VAL A 147 -2.61 5.14 -30.80
CA VAL A 147 -2.85 4.26 -31.95
C VAL A 147 -3.30 5.11 -33.14
N THR A 148 -2.38 5.32 -34.08
CA THR A 148 -2.49 6.30 -35.17
C THR A 148 -1.79 5.77 -36.42
N PRO A 149 -2.00 6.35 -37.62
CA PRO A 149 -1.26 5.98 -38.82
C PRO A 149 0.27 6.06 -38.68
N TYR A 150 0.79 6.84 -37.73
CA TYR A 150 2.23 6.97 -37.46
C TYR A 150 2.76 5.90 -36.50
N THR A 151 1.96 5.43 -35.55
CA THR A 151 2.34 4.29 -34.69
C THR A 151 2.11 2.95 -35.40
N ASP A 152 1.22 2.92 -36.39
CA ASP A 152 1.02 1.83 -37.37
C ASP A 152 2.20 1.72 -38.36
N MET A 153 2.71 2.87 -38.82
CA MET A 153 3.95 2.98 -39.59
C MET A 153 5.17 2.55 -38.75
N ALA A 154 5.28 2.97 -37.49
CA ALA A 154 6.33 2.51 -36.57
C ALA A 154 6.23 1.00 -36.26
N PHE A 155 5.02 0.45 -36.15
CA PHE A 155 4.79 -1.00 -36.03
C PHE A 155 5.29 -1.75 -37.28
N SER A 156 4.91 -1.26 -38.48
CA SER A 156 5.32 -1.85 -39.77
C SER A 156 6.85 -1.85 -39.93
N ARG A 157 7.50 -0.73 -39.61
CA ARG A 157 8.96 -0.58 -39.55
C ARG A 157 9.62 -1.53 -38.54
N ALA A 158 9.07 -1.64 -37.33
CA ALA A 158 9.60 -2.56 -36.31
C ALA A 158 9.49 -4.05 -36.70
N LEU A 159 8.53 -4.42 -37.55
CA LEU A 159 8.36 -5.80 -38.05
C LEU A 159 9.16 -6.15 -39.30
N ASN A 160 9.75 -5.19 -40.02
CA ASN A 160 10.53 -5.45 -41.24
C ASN A 160 11.95 -5.97 -40.93
N THR A 161 12.03 -7.09 -40.21
CA THR A 161 13.30 -7.60 -39.66
C THR A 161 13.16 -9.06 -39.20
N ASP A 162 14.25 -9.83 -39.24
CA ASP A 162 14.28 -11.25 -38.82
C ASP A 162 14.06 -11.46 -37.30
N SER A 163 14.16 -10.41 -36.49
CA SER A 163 14.01 -10.48 -35.03
C SER A 163 13.53 -9.17 -34.41
N LEU A 164 12.45 -9.20 -33.62
CA LEU A 164 11.94 -8.03 -32.92
C LEU A 164 12.63 -7.86 -31.56
N THR A 165 13.27 -6.73 -31.33
CA THR A 165 13.93 -6.39 -30.05
C THR A 165 13.43 -5.04 -29.55
N VAL A 166 13.56 -4.79 -28.23
CA VAL A 166 13.22 -3.48 -27.63
C VAL A 166 13.97 -2.34 -28.32
N ASN A 167 15.24 -2.54 -28.69
CA ASN A 167 16.02 -1.54 -29.42
C ASN A 167 15.42 -1.22 -30.80
N LYS A 168 14.89 -2.21 -31.54
CA LYS A 168 14.23 -1.96 -32.84
C LYS A 168 12.85 -1.32 -32.69
N ILE A 169 12.12 -1.65 -31.64
CA ILE A 169 10.84 -0.99 -31.28
C ILE A 169 11.08 0.49 -30.94
N ASN A 170 12.10 0.76 -30.14
CA ASN A 170 12.47 2.12 -29.74
C ASN A 170 13.05 2.90 -30.94
N ALA A 171 13.86 2.25 -31.80
CA ALA A 171 14.35 2.85 -33.03
C ALA A 171 13.21 3.21 -33.99
N ALA A 172 12.28 2.30 -34.28
CA ALA A 172 11.15 2.56 -35.17
C ALA A 172 10.25 3.70 -34.66
N ASN A 173 9.95 3.75 -33.36
CA ASN A 173 9.23 4.88 -32.77
C ASN A 173 10.08 6.18 -32.80
N SER A 174 11.41 6.10 -32.64
CA SER A 174 12.35 7.24 -32.71
C SER A 174 12.44 7.83 -34.12
N GLU A 175 12.58 7.01 -35.16
CA GLU A 175 12.63 7.43 -36.58
C GLU A 175 11.38 8.23 -36.97
N ILE A 176 10.20 7.73 -36.61
CA ILE A 176 8.94 8.44 -36.83
C ILE A 176 8.84 9.70 -35.94
N SER A 177 9.32 9.66 -34.71
CA SER A 177 9.34 10.83 -33.81
C SER A 177 10.28 11.94 -34.32
N GLN A 178 11.38 11.59 -34.99
CA GLN A 178 12.26 12.56 -35.66
C GLN A 178 11.59 13.20 -36.87
N MET A 179 10.85 12.44 -37.68
CA MET A 179 10.04 13.00 -38.77
C MET A 179 8.99 13.98 -38.25
N LEU A 180 8.28 13.66 -37.16
CA LEU A 180 7.20 14.50 -36.63
C LEU A 180 7.69 15.65 -35.72
N GLY A 181 8.91 15.56 -35.17
CA GLY A 181 9.50 16.55 -34.26
C GLY A 181 9.07 16.42 -32.79
N PHE A 182 8.50 15.27 -32.42
CA PHE A 182 8.03 14.96 -31.06
C PHE A 182 7.80 13.44 -30.88
N ASP A 183 7.76 12.96 -29.63
CA ASP A 183 7.48 11.56 -29.28
C ASP A 183 6.02 11.16 -29.61
N VAL A 184 5.87 10.21 -30.53
CA VAL A 184 4.55 9.73 -31.04
C VAL A 184 3.75 8.85 -30.07
N LEU A 185 4.36 8.36 -28.99
CA LEU A 185 3.68 7.63 -27.93
C LEU A 185 3.28 8.56 -26.77
N ALA A 186 4.15 9.53 -26.44
CA ALA A 186 3.95 10.45 -25.33
C ALA A 186 3.05 11.65 -25.66
N VAL A 187 3.12 12.22 -26.87
CA VAL A 187 2.24 13.35 -27.26
C VAL A 187 0.84 12.83 -27.54
N GLU A 188 -0.17 13.56 -27.06
CA GLU A 188 -1.57 13.27 -27.38
C GLU A 188 -2.04 14.20 -28.51
N PRO A 189 -2.68 13.69 -29.57
CA PRO A 189 -3.16 14.52 -30.67
C PRO A 189 -4.42 15.32 -30.30
N ALA A 190 -4.47 16.59 -30.69
CA ALA A 190 -5.66 17.43 -30.56
C ALA A 190 -6.73 17.12 -31.63
N ASP A 191 -7.99 17.49 -31.38
CA ASP A 191 -9.02 17.52 -32.43
C ASP A 191 -8.82 18.77 -33.30
N ILE A 192 -8.31 18.60 -34.53
CA ILE A 192 -8.08 19.70 -35.47
C ILE A 192 -9.38 20.45 -35.86
N THR A 193 -10.54 19.82 -35.67
CA THR A 193 -11.85 20.39 -35.97
C THR A 193 -12.41 21.24 -34.82
N ASN A 194 -11.85 21.08 -33.61
CA ASN A 194 -12.23 21.80 -32.39
C ASN A 194 -11.00 21.98 -31.48
N LEU A 195 -10.04 22.78 -31.94
CA LEU A 195 -8.75 22.99 -31.27
C LEU A 195 -8.91 23.51 -29.83
N PRO A 196 -8.37 22.82 -28.80
CA PRO A 196 -8.33 23.34 -27.44
C PRO A 196 -7.49 24.61 -27.33
N ALA A 197 -7.93 25.56 -26.50
CA ALA A 197 -7.20 26.82 -26.27
C ALA A 197 -5.89 26.65 -25.48
N ASP A 198 -5.69 25.45 -24.91
CA ASP A 198 -4.57 25.02 -24.06
C ASP A 198 -3.76 23.84 -24.68
N ALA A 199 -4.03 23.49 -25.94
CA ALA A 199 -3.26 22.46 -26.65
C ALA A 199 -1.80 22.90 -26.90
N SER A 200 -0.84 22.01 -26.65
CA SER A 200 0.58 22.29 -26.85
C SER A 200 0.97 22.34 -28.34
N ASP A 201 2.10 22.98 -28.65
CA ASP A 201 2.65 23.06 -30.01
C ASP A 201 2.77 21.68 -30.69
N GLU A 202 3.17 20.66 -29.93
CA GLU A 202 3.30 19.27 -30.40
C GLU A 202 1.93 18.64 -30.64
N SER A 203 0.95 18.88 -29.75
CA SER A 203 -0.41 18.35 -29.88
C SER A 203 -1.12 18.91 -31.12
N LEU A 204 -0.90 20.20 -31.40
CA LEU A 204 -1.37 20.90 -32.61
C LEU A 204 -0.66 20.36 -33.87
N LEU A 205 0.67 20.17 -33.81
CA LEU A 205 1.45 19.62 -34.92
C LEU A 205 1.06 18.16 -35.23
N TYR A 206 0.84 17.33 -34.21
CA TYR A 206 0.36 15.96 -34.38
C TYR A 206 -1.02 15.94 -35.04
N ALA A 207 -1.94 16.81 -34.62
CA ALA A 207 -3.26 16.94 -35.25
C ALA A 207 -3.16 17.29 -36.76
N ALA A 208 -2.28 18.21 -37.14
CA ALA A 208 -2.03 18.54 -38.54
C ALA A 208 -1.41 17.36 -39.33
N PHE A 209 -0.45 16.65 -38.75
CA PHE A 209 0.14 15.45 -39.36
C PHE A 209 -0.89 14.34 -39.53
N LEU A 210 -1.79 14.14 -38.56
CA LEU A 210 -2.88 13.15 -38.64
C LEU A 210 -3.90 13.49 -39.73
N ALA A 211 -4.28 14.75 -39.88
CA ALA A 211 -5.16 15.17 -40.97
C ALA A 211 -4.48 15.03 -42.35
N GLY A 212 -3.17 15.26 -42.46
CA GLY A 212 -2.39 15.00 -43.68
C GLY A 212 -2.36 13.52 -44.08
N ALA A 213 -2.00 12.64 -43.13
CA ALA A 213 -2.13 11.19 -43.30
C ALA A 213 -3.57 10.76 -43.59
N GLY A 214 -4.52 11.39 -42.88
CA GLY A 214 -5.96 11.23 -43.00
C GLY A 214 -6.40 11.38 -44.45
N LYS A 215 -5.95 12.46 -45.10
CA LYS A 215 -6.19 12.81 -46.50
C LYS A 215 -5.61 11.76 -47.46
N LEU A 216 -4.32 11.45 -47.33
CA LEU A 216 -3.65 10.50 -48.23
C LEU A 216 -4.25 9.10 -48.18
N ILE A 217 -4.69 8.65 -47.00
CA ILE A 217 -5.42 7.39 -46.80
C ILE A 217 -6.81 7.42 -47.44
N LEU A 218 -7.48 8.58 -47.48
CA LEU A 218 -8.83 8.74 -48.05
C LEU A 218 -8.81 8.98 -49.58
N GLU A 219 -7.71 9.51 -50.11
CA GLU A 219 -7.49 9.74 -51.55
C GLU A 219 -6.96 8.49 -52.29
N ASP A 220 -6.69 7.38 -51.59
CA ASP A 220 -6.22 6.13 -52.20
C ASP A 220 -7.32 5.41 -53.02
N PRO A 221 -7.05 4.99 -54.28
CA PRO A 221 -8.06 4.42 -55.17
C PRO A 221 -8.58 3.03 -54.74
N ASP A 222 -7.88 2.32 -53.86
CA ASP A 222 -8.31 1.00 -53.34
C ASP A 222 -9.12 1.13 -52.02
N ALA A 223 -9.54 2.36 -51.69
CA ALA A 223 -10.31 2.78 -50.53
C ALA A 223 -9.57 2.73 -49.16
N ALA A 224 -10.16 3.41 -48.17
CA ALA A 224 -9.51 3.82 -46.92
C ALA A 224 -8.80 2.71 -46.12
N THR A 225 -9.26 1.46 -46.19
CA THR A 225 -8.57 0.33 -45.55
C THR A 225 -7.23 0.04 -46.25
N LYS A 226 -7.21 -0.02 -47.58
CA LYS A 226 -5.96 -0.19 -48.35
C LYS A 226 -5.09 1.05 -48.34
N GLY A 227 -5.69 2.25 -48.31
CA GLY A 227 -4.96 3.49 -48.07
C GLY A 227 -4.22 3.49 -46.73
N ALA A 228 -4.80 2.92 -45.66
CA ALA A 228 -4.15 2.81 -44.35
C ALA A 228 -3.01 1.79 -44.37
N GLU A 229 -3.24 0.58 -44.89
CA GLU A 229 -2.18 -0.44 -45.07
C GLU A 229 -0.98 0.13 -45.83
N LYS A 230 -1.22 0.77 -46.98
CA LYS A 230 -0.18 1.44 -47.79
C LYS A 230 0.52 2.60 -47.08
N PHE A 231 -0.14 3.26 -46.14
CA PHE A 231 0.45 4.34 -45.35
C PHE A 231 1.40 3.77 -44.30
N GLY A 232 1.00 2.71 -43.59
CA GLY A 232 1.87 1.99 -42.64
C GLY A 232 3.09 1.37 -43.33
N GLU A 233 2.89 0.75 -44.50
CA GLU A 233 3.96 0.12 -45.28
C GLU A 233 4.97 1.14 -45.89
N ALA A 234 4.59 2.40 -46.12
CA ALA A 234 5.39 3.41 -46.84
C ALA A 234 6.67 3.92 -46.11
N PHE A 235 7.00 3.35 -44.96
CA PHE A 235 8.27 3.56 -44.25
C PHE A 235 8.85 2.24 -43.69
N ALA A 236 8.36 1.09 -44.14
CA ALA A 236 8.70 -0.19 -43.52
C ALA A 236 10.21 -0.50 -43.58
N ASP A 237 10.93 -0.05 -44.60
CA ASP A 237 12.39 -0.25 -44.74
C ASP A 237 13.25 0.78 -43.97
N GLY A 238 12.63 1.82 -43.40
CA GLY A 238 13.30 2.90 -42.68
C GLY A 238 13.57 4.16 -43.51
N ALA A 239 13.10 4.20 -44.75
CA ALA A 239 13.15 5.39 -45.58
C ALA A 239 11.79 5.69 -46.21
N PHE A 240 11.61 6.92 -46.66
CA PHE A 240 10.72 7.22 -47.77
C PHE A 240 11.54 7.32 -49.05
N SER A 241 11.00 6.79 -50.14
CA SER A 241 11.55 6.89 -51.49
C SER A 241 10.56 7.60 -52.44
N ARG A 242 10.84 7.57 -53.74
CA ARG A 242 9.89 7.98 -54.79
C ARG A 242 8.95 6.84 -55.19
N GLU A 243 9.38 5.60 -54.97
CA GLU A 243 8.72 4.37 -55.36
C GLU A 243 7.57 3.97 -54.42
N ASP A 244 7.58 4.49 -53.18
CA ASP A 244 6.54 4.24 -52.18
C ASP A 244 5.18 4.84 -52.54
N ALA A 245 4.11 4.18 -52.06
CA ALA A 245 2.74 4.66 -52.23
C ALA A 245 2.57 6.11 -51.72
N VAL A 246 3.19 6.40 -50.57
CA VAL A 246 3.21 7.72 -49.93
C VAL A 246 4.66 8.21 -49.78
N SER A 247 5.12 9.06 -50.69
CA SER A 247 6.42 9.72 -50.56
C SER A 247 6.35 10.93 -49.60
N ILE A 248 7.43 11.20 -48.86
CA ILE A 248 7.54 12.31 -47.87
C ILE A 248 7.07 13.68 -48.40
N LYS A 249 7.30 14.01 -49.67
CA LYS A 249 6.85 15.27 -50.29
C LYS A 249 5.32 15.39 -50.41
N LYS A 250 4.62 14.27 -50.66
CA LYS A 250 3.14 14.23 -50.63
C LYS A 250 2.64 14.44 -49.20
N LEU A 251 3.31 13.81 -48.23
CA LEU A 251 2.98 13.92 -46.81
C LEU A 251 3.06 15.37 -46.32
N LEU A 252 4.23 16.01 -46.44
CA LEU A 252 4.42 17.40 -46.02
C LEU A 252 3.47 18.39 -46.72
N ALA A 253 3.17 18.18 -48.01
CA ALA A 253 2.19 18.99 -48.73
C ALA A 253 0.75 18.81 -48.19
N SER A 254 0.35 17.56 -47.88
CA SER A 254 -0.95 17.28 -47.27
C SER A 254 -1.09 17.87 -45.86
N THR A 255 -0.02 17.75 -45.05
CA THR A 255 0.05 18.27 -43.67
C THR A 255 0.03 19.80 -43.62
N ARG A 256 0.78 20.49 -44.51
CA ARG A 256 0.70 21.95 -44.64
C ARG A 256 -0.72 22.41 -45.01
N SER A 257 -1.33 21.77 -46.01
CA SER A 257 -2.70 22.07 -46.43
C SER A 257 -3.73 21.88 -45.30
N ALA A 258 -3.56 20.86 -44.45
CA ALA A 258 -4.39 20.67 -43.26
C ALA A 258 -4.15 21.74 -42.18
N ALA A 259 -2.89 22.03 -41.85
CA ALA A 259 -2.52 23.07 -40.88
C ALA A 259 -3.05 24.46 -41.28
N GLU A 260 -2.90 24.85 -42.54
CA GLU A 260 -3.42 26.09 -43.11
C GLU A 260 -4.95 26.17 -43.00
N SER A 261 -5.66 25.08 -43.37
CA SER A 261 -7.12 25.00 -43.31
C SER A 261 -7.67 25.10 -41.88
N ALA A 262 -6.89 24.65 -40.89
CA ALA A 262 -7.22 24.71 -39.47
C ALA A 262 -6.71 26.00 -38.76
N GLY A 263 -5.96 26.86 -39.46
CA GLY A 263 -5.39 28.09 -38.89
C GLY A 263 -4.18 27.89 -37.98
N ILE A 264 -3.52 26.73 -38.04
CA ILE A 264 -2.36 26.35 -37.20
C ILE A 264 -1.10 27.07 -37.70
N ASN A 265 -0.99 28.37 -37.40
CA ASN A 265 0.13 29.24 -37.75
C ASN A 265 1.32 29.08 -36.78
N ASN A 266 1.66 27.85 -36.42
CA ASN A 266 2.65 27.57 -35.37
C ASN A 266 4.09 27.60 -35.91
N THR A 267 4.95 28.42 -35.30
CA THR A 267 6.38 28.52 -35.67
C THR A 267 7.11 27.18 -35.56
N LYS A 268 6.78 26.35 -34.56
CA LYS A 268 7.38 25.01 -34.38
C LYS A 268 6.99 24.06 -35.51
N ALA A 269 5.72 24.08 -35.94
CA ALA A 269 5.23 23.32 -37.09
C ALA A 269 5.95 23.72 -38.39
N ILE A 270 6.01 25.03 -38.68
CA ILE A 270 6.67 25.58 -39.86
C ILE A 270 8.17 25.21 -39.86
N ASN A 271 8.84 25.32 -38.71
CA ASN A 271 10.23 24.93 -38.58
C ASN A 271 10.44 23.42 -38.83
N GLN A 272 9.58 22.54 -38.28
CA GLN A 272 9.70 21.09 -38.50
C GLN A 272 9.55 20.73 -39.98
N PHE A 273 8.57 21.31 -40.70
CA PHE A 273 8.45 21.07 -42.15
C PHE A 273 9.71 21.49 -42.90
N ASN A 274 10.34 22.61 -42.51
CA ASN A 274 11.57 23.09 -43.13
C ASN A 274 12.79 22.23 -42.79
N VAL A 275 12.86 21.64 -41.58
CA VAL A 275 13.90 20.67 -41.17
C VAL A 275 13.79 19.40 -42.01
N VAL A 276 12.59 18.82 -42.13
CA VAL A 276 12.39 17.62 -42.95
C VAL A 276 12.67 17.92 -44.43
N GLU A 277 12.16 19.03 -44.99
CA GLU A 277 12.46 19.40 -46.40
C GLU A 277 13.95 19.58 -46.68
N ALA A 278 14.73 20.11 -45.72
CA ALA A 278 16.17 20.27 -45.86
C ALA A 278 16.95 18.95 -45.76
N GLN A 279 16.32 17.87 -45.28
CA GLN A 279 16.90 16.53 -45.17
C GLN A 279 16.50 15.60 -46.33
N ILE A 280 15.64 16.04 -47.27
CA ILE A 280 15.26 15.23 -48.43
C ILE A 280 16.40 15.16 -49.45
N GLY A 281 16.77 13.93 -49.83
CA GLY A 281 17.81 13.61 -50.81
C GLY A 281 17.51 14.08 -52.24
N PRO A 282 18.55 14.12 -53.11
CA PRO A 282 18.43 14.56 -54.50
C PRO A 282 17.62 13.61 -55.39
N ASP A 283 17.30 12.43 -54.88
CA ASP A 283 16.46 11.35 -55.44
C ASP A 283 15.02 11.35 -54.90
N ASP A 284 14.64 12.38 -54.12
CA ASP A 284 13.41 12.48 -53.30
C ASP A 284 13.39 11.58 -52.04
N SER A 285 14.48 10.90 -51.68
CA SER A 285 14.52 10.04 -50.49
C SER A 285 14.52 10.81 -49.15
N TYR A 286 14.04 10.19 -48.08
CA TYR A 286 14.18 10.69 -46.71
C TYR A 286 14.36 9.53 -45.74
N ASN A 287 15.57 9.40 -45.19
CA ASN A 287 15.95 8.44 -44.17
C ASN A 287 16.27 9.20 -42.87
N PRO A 288 15.33 9.35 -41.92
CA PRO A 288 15.64 9.85 -40.60
C PRO A 288 16.40 8.75 -39.84
N GLU A 289 17.70 8.94 -39.64
CA GLU A 289 18.47 8.07 -38.74
C GLU A 289 17.76 7.99 -37.37
N PRO A 290 17.57 6.80 -36.79
CA PRO A 290 17.06 6.68 -35.43
C PRO A 290 17.97 7.47 -34.50
N SER A 291 17.45 8.57 -33.95
CA SER A 291 18.15 9.21 -32.84
C SER A 291 18.33 8.17 -31.75
N PRO A 292 19.54 8.03 -31.17
CA PRO A 292 19.76 7.12 -30.06
C PRO A 292 18.69 7.41 -29.00
N PRO A 293 18.10 6.37 -28.39
CA PRO A 293 16.95 6.57 -27.52
C PRO A 293 17.35 7.49 -26.36
N PHE A 294 16.55 8.55 -26.22
CA PHE A 294 16.72 9.66 -25.27
C PHE A 294 17.92 10.58 -25.56
N ALA A 295 17.99 11.67 -24.81
CA ALA A 295 19.11 12.60 -24.91
C ALA A 295 20.43 11.91 -24.51
N ASP A 296 21.55 12.57 -24.79
CA ASP A 296 22.83 12.31 -24.10
C ASP A 296 22.58 12.05 -22.61
N ASP A 297 23.18 11.01 -22.02
CA ASP A 297 22.91 10.68 -20.61
C ASP A 297 23.32 11.83 -19.67
N ILE A 298 24.28 12.68 -20.10
CA ILE A 298 24.61 13.95 -19.43
C ILE A 298 23.45 14.96 -19.51
N ALA A 299 22.71 15.00 -20.61
CA ALA A 299 21.53 15.85 -20.77
C ALA A 299 20.28 15.30 -20.05
N LEU A 300 20.13 13.98 -19.91
CA LEU A 300 19.16 13.37 -18.99
C LEU A 300 19.49 13.73 -17.54
N ALA A 301 20.76 13.60 -17.14
CA ALA A 301 21.22 14.00 -15.83
C ALA A 301 21.02 15.51 -15.57
N LYS A 302 21.30 16.39 -16.53
CA LYS A 302 21.02 17.83 -16.42
C LYS A 302 19.53 18.15 -16.31
N THR A 303 18.67 17.42 -17.03
CA THR A 303 17.21 17.51 -16.85
C THR A 303 16.84 17.16 -15.41
N LEU A 304 17.32 16.04 -14.88
CA LEU A 304 17.11 15.66 -13.48
C LEU A 304 17.63 16.72 -12.50
N VAL A 305 18.84 17.27 -12.69
CA VAL A 305 19.40 18.35 -11.84
C VAL A 305 18.51 19.60 -11.86
N GLY A 306 18.02 20.02 -13.03
CA GLY A 306 17.08 21.12 -13.18
C GLY A 306 15.76 20.87 -12.43
N GLU A 307 15.24 19.64 -12.52
CA GLU A 307 14.03 19.23 -11.81
C GLU A 307 14.22 19.15 -10.30
N VAL A 308 15.38 18.68 -9.83
CA VAL A 308 15.76 18.68 -8.41
C VAL A 308 15.85 20.11 -7.88
N ARG A 309 16.51 21.04 -8.58
CA ARG A 309 16.54 22.46 -8.16
C ARG A 309 15.15 23.09 -8.14
N SER A 310 14.33 22.85 -9.17
CA SER A 310 12.94 23.33 -9.19
C SER A 310 12.16 22.77 -8.01
N PHE A 311 12.24 21.47 -7.74
CA PHE A 311 11.55 20.81 -6.63
C PHE A 311 11.98 21.36 -5.27
N LEU A 312 13.28 21.54 -5.03
CA LEU A 312 13.80 22.14 -3.80
C LEU A 312 13.44 23.63 -3.65
N THR A 313 13.24 24.34 -4.76
CA THR A 313 12.81 25.76 -4.76
C THR A 313 11.31 25.91 -4.53
N ASP A 314 10.49 25.01 -5.08
CA ASP A 314 9.03 25.00 -4.89
C ASP A 314 8.64 24.66 -3.44
N ILE A 315 9.46 23.83 -2.77
CA ILE A 315 9.35 23.49 -1.35
C ILE A 315 9.83 24.66 -0.48
N THR A 316 9.00 25.70 -0.49
CA THR A 316 9.11 26.91 0.34
C THR A 316 8.61 26.71 1.78
N ALA A 317 7.98 25.58 2.06
CA ALA A 317 7.57 25.13 3.38
C ALA A 317 7.98 23.66 3.57
N ASP A 318 8.49 23.32 4.75
CA ASP A 318 9.03 21.98 5.03
C ASP A 318 7.92 20.91 4.91
N PRO A 319 8.08 19.87 4.05
CA PRO A 319 7.11 18.78 3.93
C PRO A 319 6.93 18.02 5.25
N PHE A 320 7.96 17.96 6.10
CA PHE A 320 7.86 17.38 7.44
C PHE A 320 6.97 18.23 8.36
N ASP A 321 6.94 19.57 8.21
CA ASP A 321 6.02 20.42 9.00
C ASP A 321 4.56 20.27 8.52
N ALA A 322 4.33 20.20 7.20
CA ALA A 322 3.01 19.94 6.64
C ALA A 322 2.47 18.57 7.10
N PHE A 323 3.27 17.51 6.93
CA PHE A 323 2.97 16.16 7.38
C PHE A 323 2.84 16.06 8.92
N SER A 324 3.61 16.87 9.67
CA SER A 324 3.45 17.00 11.12
C SER A 324 2.13 17.68 11.50
N ALA A 325 1.64 18.66 10.72
CA ALA A 325 0.34 19.30 10.91
C ALA A 325 -0.83 18.33 10.64
N ASP A 326 -0.71 17.46 9.62
CA ASP A 326 -1.64 16.36 9.36
C ASP A 326 -1.70 15.40 10.57
N ILE A 327 -0.56 14.92 11.05
CA ILE A 327 -0.46 14.04 12.22
C ILE A 327 -1.01 14.71 13.49
N LYS A 328 -0.70 16.00 13.72
CA LYS A 328 -1.26 16.80 14.83
C LYS A 328 -2.79 16.92 14.72
N SER A 329 -3.35 16.90 13.51
CA SER A 329 -4.79 16.93 13.28
C SER A 329 -5.44 15.57 13.51
N ALA A 330 -4.81 14.48 13.07
CA ALA A 330 -5.23 13.12 13.39
C ALA A 330 -5.29 12.87 14.91
N ARG A 331 -4.29 13.33 15.67
CA ARG A 331 -4.25 13.25 17.14
C ARG A 331 -5.31 14.08 17.88
N LYS A 332 -5.98 15.04 17.22
CA LYS A 332 -7.14 15.75 17.81
C LYS A 332 -8.43 14.96 17.70
N VAL A 333 -8.54 14.11 16.69
CA VAL A 333 -9.67 13.17 16.52
C VAL A 333 -9.44 11.94 17.41
N LEU A 334 -8.29 11.29 17.27
CA LEU A 334 -7.83 10.17 18.09
C LEU A 334 -7.25 10.67 19.43
N ASN A 335 -8.14 11.16 20.29
CA ASN A 335 -7.84 11.71 21.61
C ASN A 335 -8.36 10.83 22.77
N GLN A 336 -8.08 11.25 24.01
CA GLN A 336 -8.49 10.51 25.23
C GLN A 336 -10.00 10.24 25.34
N ASN A 337 -10.87 11.13 24.85
CA ASN A 337 -12.31 10.83 24.79
C ASN A 337 -12.61 9.71 23.80
N SER A 338 -12.03 9.76 22.59
CA SER A 338 -12.23 8.68 21.61
C SER A 338 -11.73 7.32 22.13
N GLN A 339 -10.61 7.30 22.86
CA GLN A 339 -10.10 6.11 23.54
C GLN A 339 -11.07 5.63 24.62
N ALA A 340 -11.50 6.52 25.52
CA ALA A 340 -12.46 6.20 26.59
C ALA A 340 -13.82 5.71 26.05
N LEU A 341 -14.26 6.18 24.88
CA LEU A 341 -15.47 5.65 24.23
C LEU A 341 -15.25 4.24 23.68
N ILE A 342 -14.11 3.93 23.06
CA ILE A 342 -13.82 2.57 22.59
C ILE A 342 -13.61 1.62 23.79
N GLU A 343 -12.96 2.08 24.85
CA GLU A 343 -12.81 1.33 26.11
C GLU A 343 -14.18 1.05 26.77
N MET A 344 -15.07 2.04 26.79
CA MET A 344 -16.44 1.85 27.29
C MET A 344 -17.24 0.87 26.42
N PHE A 345 -17.14 0.96 25.09
CA PHE A 345 -17.73 -0.02 24.18
C PHE A 345 -17.21 -1.44 24.48
N THR A 346 -15.89 -1.60 24.57
CA THR A 346 -15.22 -2.87 24.88
C THR A 346 -15.69 -3.46 26.21
N ASN A 347 -15.80 -2.62 27.25
CA ASN A 347 -16.27 -3.01 28.57
C ASN A 347 -17.75 -3.44 28.57
N VAL A 348 -18.63 -2.67 27.90
CA VAL A 348 -20.05 -2.99 27.75
C VAL A 348 -20.25 -4.31 27.00
N ILE A 349 -19.55 -4.49 25.87
CA ILE A 349 -19.54 -5.75 25.10
C ILE A 349 -19.15 -6.91 26.02
N THR A 350 -18.06 -6.78 26.78
CA THR A 350 -17.57 -7.83 27.68
C THR A 350 -18.62 -8.21 28.72
N GLN A 351 -19.20 -7.25 29.44
CA GLN A 351 -20.13 -7.54 30.53
C GLN A 351 -21.49 -8.05 30.04
N VAL A 352 -21.95 -7.64 28.84
CA VAL A 352 -23.11 -8.26 28.17
C VAL A 352 -22.83 -9.73 27.82
N ALA A 353 -21.60 -10.07 27.42
CA ALA A 353 -21.21 -11.44 27.14
C ALA A 353 -21.11 -12.32 28.39
N GLU A 354 -20.67 -11.74 29.51
CA GLU A 354 -20.56 -12.42 30.80
C GLU A 354 -21.94 -12.62 31.46
N ASP A 355 -22.84 -11.63 31.40
CA ASP A 355 -24.26 -11.80 31.78
C ASP A 355 -24.96 -12.86 30.91
N PHE A 356 -24.57 -12.99 29.64
CA PHE A 356 -25.12 -14.02 28.77
C PHE A 356 -24.58 -15.43 29.08
N ASP A 357 -23.35 -15.62 29.60
CA ASP A 357 -22.83 -16.96 29.89
C ASP A 357 -23.72 -17.71 30.91
N GLY A 358 -23.75 -19.04 30.82
CA GLY A 358 -24.64 -19.89 31.61
C GLY A 358 -26.11 -19.92 31.16
N LYS A 359 -26.70 -18.83 30.64
CA LYS A 359 -28.13 -18.74 30.22
C LYS A 359 -28.55 -19.72 29.10
N THR A 360 -29.85 -19.93 28.96
CA THR A 360 -30.53 -20.80 27.96
C THR A 360 -31.25 -20.00 26.87
N GLU A 361 -31.75 -20.66 25.81
CA GLU A 361 -32.62 -20.00 24.81
C GLU A 361 -33.86 -19.38 25.47
N GLU A 362 -34.52 -20.12 26.38
CA GLU A 362 -35.72 -19.66 27.07
C GLU A 362 -35.46 -18.44 27.95
N GLU A 363 -34.35 -18.43 28.71
CA GLU A 363 -33.93 -17.27 29.50
C GLU A 363 -33.51 -16.09 28.61
N LEU A 364 -32.73 -16.33 27.54
CA LEU A 364 -32.24 -15.27 26.66
C LEU A 364 -33.38 -14.59 25.87
N LEU A 365 -34.43 -15.32 25.50
CA LEU A 365 -35.59 -14.79 24.77
C LEU A 365 -36.76 -14.39 25.69
N GLN A 366 -36.63 -14.53 27.01
CA GLN A 366 -37.65 -14.10 27.97
C GLN A 366 -37.85 -12.58 27.95
N GLY A 367 -39.08 -12.10 28.17
CA GLY A 367 -39.36 -10.67 28.34
C GLY A 367 -39.04 -9.81 27.10
N ASP A 368 -39.51 -10.25 25.92
CA ASP A 368 -39.10 -9.72 24.61
C ASP A 368 -37.58 -9.83 24.33
N GLY A 369 -36.89 -10.74 25.02
CA GLY A 369 -35.44 -10.95 24.94
C GLY A 369 -34.58 -9.87 25.61
N LYS A 370 -35.14 -9.04 26.48
CA LYS A 370 -34.47 -7.86 27.06
C LYS A 370 -33.77 -8.18 28.38
N HIS A 371 -32.45 -7.96 28.44
CA HIS A 371 -31.62 -8.10 29.62
C HIS A 371 -31.04 -6.74 30.02
N THR A 372 -31.35 -6.27 31.22
CA THR A 372 -30.70 -5.06 31.77
C THR A 372 -29.39 -5.48 32.44
N VAL A 373 -28.27 -5.18 31.79
CA VAL A 373 -26.93 -5.52 32.25
C VAL A 373 -26.35 -4.33 33.03
N GLN A 374 -25.95 -4.57 34.28
CA GLN A 374 -25.17 -3.60 35.05
C GLN A 374 -23.75 -3.55 34.51
N ILE A 375 -23.21 -2.35 34.33
CA ILE A 375 -21.85 -2.12 33.85
C ILE A 375 -20.99 -1.64 35.01
N THR A 376 -19.89 -2.34 35.28
CA THR A 376 -18.88 -1.97 36.29
C THR A 376 -17.60 -1.40 35.69
N ASP A 377 -16.77 -0.76 36.51
CA ASP A 377 -15.37 -0.48 36.21
C ASP A 377 -14.44 -1.68 36.49
N ALA A 378 -13.13 -1.51 36.24
CA ALA A 378 -12.10 -2.51 36.52
C ALA A 378 -11.84 -2.79 38.02
N SER A 379 -12.54 -2.11 38.93
CA SER A 379 -12.59 -2.41 40.38
C SER A 379 -13.89 -3.13 40.78
N ASN A 380 -14.71 -3.53 39.81
CA ASN A 380 -16.07 -4.05 39.98
C ASN A 380 -17.07 -3.06 40.62
N THR A 381 -16.81 -1.75 40.54
CA THR A 381 -17.75 -0.70 40.99
C THR A 381 -18.80 -0.46 39.91
N PRO A 382 -20.12 -0.51 40.19
CA PRO A 382 -21.14 -0.16 39.20
C PRO A 382 -21.04 1.30 38.75
N ILE A 383 -21.01 1.53 37.45
CA ILE A 383 -20.89 2.86 36.80
C ILE A 383 -22.09 3.24 35.92
N GLY A 384 -22.94 2.28 35.56
CA GLY A 384 -24.16 2.51 34.77
C GLY A 384 -24.81 1.20 34.34
N SER A 385 -25.75 1.25 33.39
CA SER A 385 -26.40 0.05 32.85
C SER A 385 -26.81 0.18 31.38
N VAL A 386 -26.96 -0.96 30.70
CA VAL A 386 -27.42 -1.07 29.32
C VAL A 386 -28.56 -2.09 29.21
N VAL A 387 -29.37 -1.99 28.15
CA VAL A 387 -30.33 -3.05 27.77
C VAL A 387 -29.76 -3.80 26.57
N ALA A 388 -29.48 -5.09 26.74
CA ALA A 388 -29.14 -5.99 25.65
C ALA A 388 -30.40 -6.80 25.26
N THR A 389 -30.88 -6.60 24.03
CA THR A 389 -32.06 -7.26 23.48
C THR A 389 -31.62 -8.38 22.54
N VAL A 390 -31.86 -9.64 22.91
CA VAL A 390 -31.62 -10.80 22.07
C VAL A 390 -32.86 -11.10 21.25
N SER A 391 -32.69 -11.23 19.94
CA SER A 391 -33.76 -11.53 18.99
C SER A 391 -33.25 -12.39 17.84
N THR A 392 -34.16 -12.93 17.03
CA THR A 392 -33.79 -13.76 15.87
C THR A 392 -34.64 -13.41 14.67
N ASP A 393 -34.00 -13.31 13.50
CA ASP A 393 -34.67 -13.07 12.22
C ASP A 393 -34.12 -14.01 11.12
N ALA A 394 -34.44 -13.73 9.85
CA ALA A 394 -34.02 -14.56 8.73
C ALA A 394 -32.49 -14.62 8.50
N GLN A 395 -31.71 -13.77 9.18
CA GLN A 395 -30.25 -13.77 9.14
C GLN A 395 -29.61 -14.50 10.32
N GLY A 396 -30.40 -15.03 11.27
CA GLY A 396 -29.92 -15.71 12.48
C GLY A 396 -30.15 -14.88 13.74
N ILE A 397 -29.17 -14.86 14.64
CA ILE A 397 -29.25 -14.14 15.91
C ILE A 397 -28.92 -12.65 15.71
N LYS A 398 -29.68 -11.77 16.36
CA LYS A 398 -29.41 -10.33 16.50
C LYS A 398 -29.36 -9.98 17.99
N VAL A 399 -28.25 -9.39 18.45
CA VAL A 399 -28.14 -8.74 19.76
C VAL A 399 -28.13 -7.24 19.55
N GLU A 400 -29.02 -6.51 20.19
CA GLU A 400 -29.14 -5.06 20.11
C GLU A 400 -28.92 -4.44 21.49
N ILE A 401 -27.86 -3.64 21.64
CA ILE A 401 -27.45 -3.04 22.91
C ILE A 401 -27.76 -1.54 22.87
N THR A 402 -28.52 -1.05 23.85
CA THR A 402 -28.86 0.38 24.01
C THR A 402 -28.66 0.83 25.46
N GLU A 403 -28.70 2.13 25.70
CA GLU A 403 -28.82 2.70 27.05
C GLU A 403 -30.01 2.11 27.84
N ALA A 404 -29.86 2.07 29.17
CA ALA A 404 -30.94 1.77 30.12
C ALA A 404 -31.25 3.01 31.00
N GLU A 405 -32.22 2.90 31.91
CA GLU A 405 -32.66 4.02 32.77
C GLU A 405 -31.54 4.58 33.68
N THR A 406 -30.59 3.74 34.13
CA THR A 406 -29.38 4.22 34.82
C THR A 406 -28.29 4.45 33.78
N ALA A 407 -28.15 5.72 33.39
CA ALA A 407 -27.21 6.17 32.35
C ALA A 407 -25.74 5.82 32.66
N LEU A 408 -24.95 5.69 31.60
CA LEU A 408 -23.49 5.54 31.65
C LEU A 408 -22.81 6.86 32.08
N PRO A 409 -21.57 6.81 32.61
CA PRO A 409 -20.89 8.00 33.11
C PRO A 409 -20.61 9.02 32.01
N ASN A 410 -20.36 10.27 32.40
CA ASN A 410 -19.98 11.39 31.51
C ASN A 410 -20.97 11.67 30.35
N GLY A 411 -22.24 11.26 30.49
CA GLY A 411 -23.25 11.43 29.45
C GLY A 411 -23.00 10.56 28.22
N ILE A 412 -22.36 9.40 28.39
CA ILE A 412 -22.13 8.45 27.31
C ILE A 412 -23.47 7.86 26.84
N GLN A 413 -23.69 7.96 25.53
CA GLN A 413 -24.83 7.40 24.81
C GLN A 413 -24.36 6.29 23.86
N MET A 414 -25.17 5.25 23.65
CA MET A 414 -24.83 4.17 22.73
C MET A 414 -26.02 3.40 22.16
N SER A 415 -25.83 2.92 20.94
CA SER A 415 -26.71 1.95 20.29
C SER A 415 -25.88 1.08 19.34
N PHE A 416 -25.87 -0.24 19.56
CA PHE A 416 -25.12 -1.21 18.77
C PHE A 416 -25.96 -2.42 18.39
N ILE A 417 -25.68 -2.99 17.22
CA ILE A 417 -26.27 -4.23 16.72
C ILE A 417 -25.13 -5.20 16.38
N LEU A 418 -25.16 -6.39 16.98
CA LEU A 418 -24.27 -7.51 16.66
C LEU A 418 -25.07 -8.64 16.02
N ARG A 419 -24.57 -9.17 14.91
CA ARG A 419 -25.14 -10.29 14.14
C ARG A 419 -24.07 -11.35 13.89
N PRO A 420 -23.92 -12.35 14.78
CA PRO A 420 -23.07 -13.50 14.51
C PRO A 420 -23.70 -14.41 13.45
N ASN A 421 -22.87 -15.08 12.66
CA ASN A 421 -23.25 -15.99 11.56
C ASN A 421 -23.88 -17.34 11.99
N THR A 422 -24.56 -17.36 13.15
CA THR A 422 -25.19 -18.56 13.74
C THR A 422 -26.70 -18.47 13.71
N SER A 423 -27.35 -19.59 13.35
CA SER A 423 -28.79 -19.75 13.50
C SER A 423 -29.20 -19.86 14.97
N ILE A 424 -30.51 -19.76 15.22
CA ILE A 424 -31.14 -20.05 16.52
C ILE A 424 -30.84 -21.47 17.04
N ASP A 425 -30.43 -22.40 16.17
CA ASP A 425 -30.16 -23.79 16.56
C ASP A 425 -28.86 -23.92 17.38
N ALA A 426 -27.96 -22.94 17.28
CA ALA A 426 -26.83 -22.78 18.19
C ALA A 426 -27.29 -22.46 19.63
N LEU A 427 -28.35 -21.65 19.80
CA LEU A 427 -29.00 -21.41 21.10
C LEU A 427 -29.77 -22.63 21.62
N ARG A 428 -30.12 -23.58 20.75
CA ARG A 428 -30.75 -24.86 21.12
C ARG A 428 -29.74 -25.96 21.45
N GLY A 429 -28.47 -25.74 21.14
CA GLY A 429 -27.43 -26.76 21.28
C GLY A 429 -27.52 -27.90 20.27
N VAL A 430 -28.19 -27.68 19.14
CA VAL A 430 -28.07 -28.56 17.98
C VAL A 430 -26.61 -28.50 17.50
N PRO A 431 -25.90 -29.63 17.33
CA PRO A 431 -24.53 -29.60 16.83
C PRO A 431 -24.46 -29.03 15.41
N PHE A 432 -23.49 -28.15 15.16
CA PHE A 432 -23.24 -27.53 13.86
C PHE A 432 -21.75 -27.49 13.55
N GLU A 433 -21.38 -27.42 12.28
CA GLU A 433 -20.00 -27.20 11.86
C GLU A 433 -19.72 -25.71 11.72
N LEU A 434 -18.61 -25.26 12.29
CA LEU A 434 -18.10 -23.91 12.15
C LEU A 434 -16.84 -23.92 11.28
N THR A 435 -16.91 -23.30 10.11
CA THR A 435 -15.76 -23.08 9.21
C THR A 435 -15.03 -21.77 9.51
N SER A 436 -15.81 -20.74 9.87
CA SER A 436 -15.34 -19.40 10.17
C SER A 436 -16.33 -18.73 11.12
N LEU A 437 -15.81 -18.05 12.13
CA LEU A 437 -16.57 -17.09 12.91
C LEU A 437 -16.80 -15.84 12.05
N ASP A 438 -18.01 -15.31 12.02
CA ASP A 438 -18.31 -14.04 11.36
C ASP A 438 -19.32 -13.26 12.22
N ILE A 439 -18.98 -12.02 12.59
CA ILE A 439 -19.87 -11.12 13.33
C ILE A 439 -19.96 -9.80 12.58
N ASN A 440 -21.17 -9.46 12.14
CA ASN A 440 -21.44 -8.12 11.62
C ASN A 440 -21.84 -7.20 12.79
N LEU A 441 -21.18 -6.05 12.87
CA LEU A 441 -21.31 -5.03 13.90
C LEU A 441 -21.69 -3.70 13.23
N SER A 442 -22.65 -3.00 13.80
CA SER A 442 -22.95 -1.61 13.43
C SER A 442 -23.48 -0.84 14.64
N GLY A 443 -23.36 0.48 14.64
CA GLY A 443 -23.87 1.30 15.73
C GLY A 443 -23.13 2.60 15.94
N ARG A 444 -23.28 3.19 17.13
CA ARG A 444 -22.52 4.35 17.59
C ARG A 444 -22.34 4.36 19.10
N ILE A 445 -21.29 5.03 19.54
CA ILE A 445 -21.12 5.53 20.91
C ILE A 445 -20.73 7.01 20.86
N SER A 446 -21.22 7.81 21.81
CA SER A 446 -20.96 9.25 21.86
C SER A 446 -20.96 9.80 23.27
N ASN A 447 -20.25 10.89 23.52
CA ASN A 447 -20.46 11.77 24.67
C ASN A 447 -20.67 13.22 24.17
N SER A 448 -20.55 14.22 25.05
CA SER A 448 -20.69 15.63 24.67
C SER A 448 -19.61 16.17 23.72
N GLU A 449 -18.49 15.47 23.56
CA GLU A 449 -17.28 15.96 22.85
C GLU A 449 -16.93 15.16 21.59
N VAL A 450 -17.21 13.85 21.61
CA VAL A 450 -16.88 12.92 20.51
C VAL A 450 -18.07 12.02 20.23
N THR A 451 -18.34 11.76 18.95
CA THR A 451 -19.17 10.64 18.48
C THR A 451 -18.31 9.73 17.61
N LEU A 452 -18.45 8.42 17.83
CA LEU A 452 -17.84 7.35 17.05
C LEU A 452 -18.98 6.48 16.50
N ALA A 453 -19.14 6.46 15.18
CA ALA A 453 -20.07 5.57 14.49
C ALA A 453 -19.30 4.44 13.78
N MET A 454 -19.88 3.24 13.80
CA MET A 454 -19.37 2.03 13.19
C MET A 454 -20.37 1.55 12.13
N THR A 455 -19.96 1.55 10.87
CA THR A 455 -20.79 1.14 9.72
C THR A 455 -20.11 -0.03 9.01
N ASP A 456 -20.88 -1.07 8.71
CA ASP A 456 -20.44 -2.29 8.02
C ASP A 456 -19.15 -2.90 8.60
N PHE A 457 -19.03 -2.92 9.94
CA PHE A 457 -17.94 -3.65 10.61
C PHE A 457 -18.21 -5.16 10.54
N GLN A 458 -17.22 -5.93 10.13
CA GLN A 458 -17.25 -7.38 10.06
C GLN A 458 -16.02 -7.96 10.77
N LEU A 459 -16.24 -8.84 11.74
CA LEU A 459 -15.22 -9.60 12.45
C LEU A 459 -15.20 -11.04 11.92
N ILE A 460 -14.17 -11.39 11.15
CA ILE A 460 -14.00 -12.73 10.57
C ILE A 460 -12.88 -13.47 11.30
N GLY A 461 -13.21 -14.56 12.00
CA GLY A 461 -12.28 -15.48 12.65
C GLY A 461 -12.12 -16.78 11.87
N ASN A 462 -10.96 -16.99 11.26
CA ASN A 462 -10.67 -18.18 10.46
C ASN A 462 -10.15 -19.33 11.32
N LEU A 463 -10.78 -20.50 11.19
CA LEU A 463 -10.35 -21.74 11.83
C LEU A 463 -9.45 -22.54 10.86
N PRO A 464 -8.31 -23.12 11.30
CA PRO A 464 -7.45 -23.94 10.45
C PRO A 464 -8.10 -25.23 9.93
N ALA A 465 -9.19 -25.67 10.57
CA ALA A 465 -10.05 -26.75 10.11
C ALA A 465 -11.49 -26.49 10.55
N ALA A 466 -12.47 -26.99 9.80
CA ALA A 466 -13.87 -26.96 10.21
C ALA A 466 -14.04 -27.68 11.55
N THR A 467 -14.69 -27.03 12.52
CA THR A 467 -14.81 -27.51 13.90
C THR A 467 -16.28 -27.80 14.21
N THR A 468 -16.61 -29.06 14.49
CA THR A 468 -17.97 -29.45 14.89
C THR A 468 -18.22 -29.03 16.34
N ILE A 469 -19.13 -28.07 16.53
CA ILE A 469 -19.53 -27.60 17.86
C ILE A 469 -20.55 -28.59 18.45
N ASN A 470 -20.17 -29.33 19.48
CA ASN A 470 -21.02 -30.29 20.17
C ASN A 470 -20.93 -30.10 21.70
N GLN A 471 -22.06 -29.84 22.36
CA GLN A 471 -22.10 -29.22 23.70
C GLN A 471 -21.62 -30.09 24.88
N LEU A 472 -21.16 -31.33 24.65
CA LEU A 472 -21.08 -32.34 25.70
C LEU A 472 -19.77 -32.43 26.51
N ASN A 473 -18.61 -31.98 26.00
CA ASN A 473 -17.32 -32.23 26.69
C ASN A 473 -16.28 -31.09 26.73
N GLU A 474 -16.22 -30.18 25.76
CA GLU A 474 -15.15 -29.17 25.72
C GLU A 474 -15.69 -27.73 25.75
N PRO A 475 -15.01 -26.79 26.44
CA PRO A 475 -15.41 -25.40 26.45
C PRO A 475 -14.95 -24.71 25.16
N LEU A 476 -15.83 -23.89 24.58
CA LEU A 476 -15.54 -23.08 23.39
C LEU A 476 -14.36 -22.09 23.54
N ARG A 477 -13.83 -21.94 24.76
CA ARG A 477 -12.60 -21.19 25.06
C ARG A 477 -11.36 -21.79 24.38
N ASP A 478 -11.39 -23.06 23.97
CA ASP A 478 -10.30 -23.77 23.28
C ASP A 478 -10.40 -23.70 21.73
N LEU A 479 -11.24 -22.82 21.15
CA LEU A 479 -11.33 -22.62 19.68
C LEU A 479 -10.02 -22.07 19.09
N ASN A 480 -9.21 -22.95 18.50
CA ASN A 480 -7.93 -22.58 17.90
C ASN A 480 -8.13 -21.74 16.61
N LEU A 481 -8.19 -20.42 16.76
CA LEU A 481 -8.22 -19.47 15.64
C LEU A 481 -6.82 -19.37 15.01
N GLY A 482 -6.76 -19.42 13.68
CA GLY A 482 -5.50 -19.20 12.96
C GLY A 482 -5.23 -17.72 12.71
N LYS A 483 -6.28 -17.00 12.30
CA LYS A 483 -6.25 -15.56 12.00
C LYS A 483 -7.61 -14.95 12.24
N VAL A 484 -7.66 -13.75 12.82
CA VAL A 484 -8.91 -13.00 13.01
C VAL A 484 -8.74 -11.58 12.48
N THR A 485 -9.68 -11.13 11.66
CA THR A 485 -9.66 -9.84 10.95
C THR A 485 -10.93 -9.06 11.27
N LEU A 486 -10.78 -7.77 11.59
CA LEU A 486 -11.89 -6.82 11.78
C LEU A 486 -11.79 -5.71 10.72
N THR A 487 -12.78 -5.60 9.85
CA THR A 487 -12.85 -4.61 8.76
C THR A 487 -14.15 -3.83 8.79
N GLY A 488 -14.14 -2.52 8.58
CA GLY A 488 -15.36 -1.71 8.51
C GLY A 488 -15.10 -0.24 8.23
N THR A 489 -16.14 0.59 8.24
CA THR A 489 -16.03 2.06 8.12
C THR A 489 -16.31 2.72 9.46
N ILE A 490 -15.39 3.57 9.92
CA ILE A 490 -15.49 4.30 11.18
C ILE A 490 -15.54 5.81 10.92
N ASP A 491 -16.57 6.46 11.46
CA ASP A 491 -16.71 7.91 11.49
C ASP A 491 -16.47 8.41 12.91
N ILE A 492 -15.54 9.36 13.08
CA ILE A 492 -15.25 9.98 14.38
C ILE A 492 -15.39 11.50 14.23
N SER A 493 -16.42 12.09 14.84
CA SER A 493 -16.63 13.54 14.85
C SER A 493 -16.30 14.14 16.21
N ASN A 494 -15.43 15.15 16.27
CA ASN A 494 -15.07 15.89 17.48
C ASN A 494 -15.73 17.27 17.48
N THR A 495 -16.72 17.46 18.36
CA THR A 495 -17.56 18.67 18.43
C THR A 495 -16.81 19.89 18.99
N GLN A 496 -15.79 19.68 19.83
CA GLN A 496 -14.97 20.77 20.39
C GLN A 496 -13.93 21.29 19.40
N ASN A 497 -13.21 20.37 18.74
CA ASN A 497 -12.12 20.74 17.83
C ASN A 497 -12.60 21.04 16.40
N ALA A 498 -13.85 20.71 16.07
CA ALA A 498 -14.43 20.88 14.74
C ALA A 498 -13.62 20.16 13.64
N ILE A 499 -13.13 18.95 13.97
CA ILE A 499 -12.42 18.03 13.07
C ILE A 499 -13.13 16.68 13.12
N ASN A 500 -13.31 16.06 11.95
CA ASN A 500 -13.92 14.75 11.77
C ASN A 500 -12.95 13.84 11.00
N TYR A 501 -12.96 12.55 11.29
CA TYR A 501 -12.40 11.47 10.47
C TYR A 501 -13.54 10.63 9.90
N SER A 502 -13.41 10.21 8.65
CA SER A 502 -14.26 9.18 8.03
C SER A 502 -13.36 8.28 7.18
N GLY A 503 -13.41 6.96 7.40
CA GLY A 503 -12.54 6.04 6.69
C GLY A 503 -12.70 4.57 7.04
N ALA A 504 -12.06 3.73 6.24
CA ALA A 504 -11.97 2.30 6.48
C ALA A 504 -10.94 1.98 7.58
N ILE A 505 -11.23 0.95 8.37
CA ILE A 505 -10.30 0.34 9.33
C ILE A 505 -10.09 -1.14 8.97
N THR A 506 -8.90 -1.67 9.22
CA THR A 506 -8.60 -3.11 9.06
C THR A 506 -7.61 -3.56 10.13
N LEU A 507 -8.14 -4.10 11.24
CA LEU A 507 -7.34 -4.82 12.22
C LEU A 507 -7.21 -6.29 11.80
N SER A 508 -6.08 -6.93 12.06
CA SER A 508 -5.87 -8.36 11.87
C SER A 508 -4.85 -8.89 12.85
N THR A 509 -5.13 -10.08 13.37
CA THR A 509 -4.35 -10.78 14.38
C THR A 509 -4.11 -12.22 13.95
N VAL A 510 -2.96 -12.78 14.32
CA VAL A 510 -2.55 -14.15 14.00
C VAL A 510 -2.34 -14.95 15.29
N GLY A 511 -2.66 -16.24 15.30
CA GLY A 511 -2.39 -17.10 16.45
C GLY A 511 -0.88 -17.40 16.59
N LEU A 512 -0.35 -17.32 17.80
CA LEU A 512 1.08 -17.57 18.05
C LEU A 512 1.48 -19.06 17.88
N GLU A 513 2.66 -19.28 17.29
CA GLU A 513 3.27 -20.60 17.10
C GLU A 513 3.89 -21.13 18.41
N SER A 514 3.06 -21.54 19.37
CA SER A 514 3.55 -22.07 20.65
C SER A 514 4.05 -23.51 20.54
N ASN A 515 5.30 -23.78 20.93
CA ASN A 515 5.90 -25.12 21.05
C ASN A 515 5.39 -25.95 22.26
N THR A 516 4.31 -25.53 22.92
CA THR A 516 3.75 -26.15 24.14
C THR A 516 2.26 -26.46 24.00
N PRO A 517 1.69 -27.41 24.77
CA PRO A 517 0.31 -27.86 24.58
C PRO A 517 -0.75 -26.74 24.72
N LYS A 518 -1.50 -26.52 23.65
CA LYS A 518 -2.57 -25.51 23.51
C LYS A 518 -3.55 -25.53 24.69
N ARG A 519 -3.73 -24.38 25.36
CA ARG A 519 -4.80 -24.13 26.35
C ARG A 519 -5.30 -22.69 26.46
N ILE A 520 -4.67 -21.72 25.80
CA ILE A 520 -5.18 -20.34 25.68
C ILE A 520 -4.81 -19.82 24.29
N ASN A 521 -5.78 -19.26 23.58
CA ASN A 521 -5.58 -18.65 22.25
C ASN A 521 -4.87 -17.29 22.39
N THR A 522 -3.54 -17.32 22.47
CA THR A 522 -2.70 -16.12 22.40
C THR A 522 -2.58 -15.68 20.94
N MET A 523 -3.35 -14.66 20.58
CA MET A 523 -3.25 -13.93 19.33
C MET A 523 -2.18 -12.84 19.45
N SER A 524 -1.57 -12.44 18.34
CA SER A 524 -0.70 -11.26 18.23
C SER A 524 -1.17 -10.35 17.09
N LEU A 525 -0.86 -9.07 17.15
CA LEU A 525 -1.19 -8.12 16.09
C LEU A 525 -0.33 -8.41 14.84
N GLU A 526 -0.98 -8.52 13.69
CA GLU A 526 -0.34 -8.68 12.37
C GLU A 526 -0.44 -7.36 11.56
N LYS A 527 -1.58 -6.65 11.70
CA LYS A 527 -1.97 -5.51 10.86
C LYS A 527 -3.06 -4.67 11.54
N ALA A 528 -3.04 -3.35 11.37
CA ALA A 528 -4.04 -2.41 11.93
C ALA A 528 -4.24 -1.12 11.09
N VAL A 529 -4.71 -1.26 9.84
CA VAL A 529 -4.79 -0.15 8.86
C VAL A 529 -5.89 0.84 9.24
N LEU A 530 -5.62 2.14 9.07
CA LEU A 530 -6.64 3.19 8.98
C LEU A 530 -6.46 3.91 7.63
N ASP A 531 -7.50 3.98 6.81
CA ASP A 531 -7.49 4.59 5.46
C ASP A 531 -8.70 5.52 5.31
N GLY A 532 -8.49 6.84 5.34
CA GLY A 532 -9.59 7.78 5.47
C GLY A 532 -9.27 9.23 5.18
N THR A 533 -10.28 10.07 5.30
CA THR A 533 -10.16 11.53 5.14
C THR A 533 -10.46 12.22 6.44
N LEU A 534 -9.55 13.11 6.85
CA LEU A 534 -9.81 14.10 7.88
C LEU A 534 -10.35 15.36 7.25
N SER A 535 -11.36 15.96 7.89
CA SER A 535 -11.98 17.21 7.46
C SER A 535 -12.24 18.12 8.65
N SER A 536 -12.09 19.43 8.47
CA SER A 536 -12.38 20.44 9.50
C SER A 536 -13.36 21.50 9.01
N ASN A 537 -14.10 22.10 9.96
CA ASN A 537 -15.18 23.05 9.63
C ASN A 537 -14.70 24.37 9.02
N ASP A 538 -13.39 24.59 8.89
CA ASP A 538 -12.78 25.68 8.11
C ASP A 538 -12.67 25.36 6.60
N GLY A 539 -13.11 24.17 6.18
CA GLY A 539 -13.12 23.72 4.78
C GLY A 539 -11.86 22.97 4.35
N ARG A 540 -10.88 22.77 5.25
CA ARG A 540 -9.72 21.92 4.96
C ARG A 540 -10.09 20.45 5.04
N SER A 541 -9.51 19.64 4.15
CA SER A 541 -9.55 18.18 4.24
C SER A 541 -8.33 17.55 3.59
N PHE A 542 -7.79 16.49 4.20
CA PHE A 542 -6.71 15.68 3.64
C PHE A 542 -7.03 14.19 3.78
N THR A 543 -6.67 13.40 2.78
CA THR A 543 -6.79 11.95 2.80
C THR A 543 -5.46 11.36 3.27
N ALA A 544 -5.49 10.51 4.29
CA ALA A 544 -4.32 9.86 4.85
C ALA A 544 -4.59 8.38 5.19
N LYS A 545 -3.58 7.55 4.96
CA LYS A 545 -3.55 6.12 5.25
C LYS A 545 -2.39 5.78 6.17
N PHE A 546 -2.65 5.03 7.24
CA PHE A 546 -1.68 4.66 8.27
C PHE A 546 -1.49 3.14 8.35
N GLU A 547 -0.23 2.72 8.29
CA GLU A 547 0.29 1.35 8.20
C GLU A 547 1.58 1.20 9.13
N LEU A 548 2.22 0.21 9.83
CA LEU A 548 2.32 -1.14 10.51
C LEU A 548 1.97 -2.57 10.02
N VAL A 549 2.80 -3.17 9.17
CA VAL A 549 2.96 -4.64 9.22
C VAL A 549 3.71 -5.00 10.50
N ILE A 550 3.36 -6.12 11.15
CA ILE A 550 4.28 -6.85 12.04
C ILE A 550 4.61 -8.18 11.37
N ASP A 551 5.79 -8.24 10.76
CA ASP A 551 6.17 -9.31 9.83
C ASP A 551 6.45 -10.64 10.54
N ASN A 552 6.87 -10.58 11.82
CA ASN A 552 7.10 -11.76 12.66
C ASN A 552 5.98 -12.03 13.70
N ALA A 553 4.77 -11.52 13.47
CA ALA A 553 3.64 -11.58 14.41
C ALA A 553 3.25 -12.99 14.87
N ALA A 554 3.46 -14.02 14.05
CA ALA A 554 3.18 -15.42 14.44
C ALA A 554 4.16 -15.96 15.51
N SER A 555 5.34 -15.35 15.62
CA SER A 555 6.40 -15.71 16.59
C SER A 555 6.57 -14.69 17.73
N PHE A 556 6.18 -13.43 17.52
CA PHE A 556 6.35 -12.35 18.49
C PHE A 556 5.00 -11.93 19.10
N ASP A 557 4.86 -12.00 20.43
CA ASP A 557 3.65 -11.60 21.15
C ASP A 557 3.60 -10.08 21.34
N THR A 558 2.99 -9.38 20.40
CA THR A 558 2.84 -7.92 20.41
C THR A 558 1.99 -7.43 21.59
N PHE A 559 1.04 -8.23 22.06
CA PHE A 559 0.16 -7.84 23.16
C PHE A 559 0.85 -8.02 24.52
N ALA A 560 1.67 -9.06 24.68
CA ALA A 560 2.57 -9.16 25.83
C ALA A 560 3.63 -8.05 25.82
N PHE A 561 4.17 -7.68 24.65
CA PHE A 561 5.15 -6.60 24.52
C PHE A 561 4.60 -5.24 24.96
N LEU A 562 3.42 -4.81 24.47
CA LEU A 562 2.85 -3.52 24.89
C LEU A 562 2.49 -3.47 26.38
N ASN A 563 2.13 -4.61 26.98
CA ASN A 563 1.82 -4.73 28.41
C ASN A 563 3.06 -5.18 29.23
N TYR A 564 4.27 -4.99 28.70
CA TYR A 564 5.49 -5.44 29.33
C TYR A 564 6.05 -4.45 30.36
N GLU A 565 5.65 -4.64 31.62
CA GLU A 565 6.49 -4.23 32.74
C GLU A 565 7.74 -5.15 32.83
N PRO A 566 8.98 -4.62 32.78
CA PRO A 566 10.21 -5.41 32.98
C PRO A 566 10.43 -5.82 34.44
N ILE A 567 9.91 -5.02 35.38
CA ILE A 567 10.16 -5.12 36.82
C ILE A 567 8.82 -5.33 37.53
N VAL A 568 8.59 -6.54 38.05
CA VAL A 568 7.36 -6.92 38.76
C VAL A 568 7.62 -6.93 40.26
N ASN A 569 6.81 -6.17 41.01
CA ASN A 569 6.80 -6.19 42.47
C ASN A 569 5.95 -7.38 42.98
N VAL A 570 6.60 -8.50 43.30
CA VAL A 570 5.94 -9.65 43.91
C VAL A 570 5.74 -9.38 45.40
N SER A 571 4.49 -9.11 45.79
CA SER A 571 4.06 -9.06 47.18
C SER A 571 2.75 -9.83 47.37
N GLY A 572 2.45 -10.24 48.60
CA GLY A 572 1.41 -11.23 48.91
C GLY A 572 -0.06 -10.76 48.82
N ILE A 573 -0.42 -9.81 47.95
CA ILE A 573 -1.79 -9.27 47.83
C ILE A 573 -2.28 -9.27 46.36
N SER A 574 -3.60 -9.31 46.19
CA SER A 574 -4.30 -9.39 44.89
C SER A 574 -3.96 -8.27 43.91
N THR A 575 -3.64 -8.64 42.67
CA THR A 575 -3.81 -7.79 41.49
C THR A 575 -5.26 -7.88 40.98
N THR A 576 -5.82 -6.79 40.44
CA THR A 576 -7.18 -6.77 39.86
C THR A 576 -7.19 -6.89 38.33
N ASP A 577 -6.10 -6.52 37.66
CA ASP A 577 -5.91 -6.72 36.22
C ASP A 577 -5.74 -8.23 35.90
N PRO A 578 -6.55 -8.83 35.00
CA PRO A 578 -6.43 -10.24 34.63
C PRO A 578 -5.13 -10.59 33.89
N PHE A 579 -4.52 -9.67 33.15
CA PHE A 579 -3.25 -9.91 32.44
C PHE A 579 -2.07 -9.90 33.41
N ASN A 580 -1.94 -8.90 34.30
CA ASN A 580 -1.01 -8.99 35.43
C ASN A 580 -1.30 -10.20 36.32
N THR A 581 -2.57 -10.52 36.57
CA THR A 581 -2.91 -11.72 37.37
C THR A 581 -2.42 -13.00 36.69
N ARG A 582 -2.42 -13.10 35.37
CA ARG A 582 -1.78 -14.22 34.65
C ARG A 582 -0.25 -14.19 34.78
N ARG A 583 0.42 -13.04 34.59
CA ARG A 583 1.88 -12.91 34.80
C ARG A 583 2.26 -13.28 36.23
N VAL A 584 1.49 -12.84 37.23
CA VAL A 584 1.64 -13.15 38.65
C VAL A 584 1.28 -14.60 38.97
N LEU A 585 0.36 -15.23 38.25
CA LEU A 585 0.03 -16.66 38.40
C LEU A 585 1.12 -17.57 37.83
N ASP A 586 1.60 -17.31 36.61
CA ASP A 586 2.71 -18.07 36.04
C ASP A 586 4.00 -17.84 36.85
N ALA A 587 4.26 -16.61 37.29
CA ALA A 587 5.29 -16.32 38.29
C ALA A 587 5.12 -17.16 39.57
N LYS A 588 3.94 -17.12 40.22
CA LYS A 588 3.62 -17.95 41.40
C LYS A 588 3.81 -19.45 41.13
N ARG A 589 3.55 -19.91 39.91
CA ARG A 589 3.73 -21.31 39.49
C ARG A 589 5.20 -21.72 39.46
N TYR A 590 6.11 -20.82 39.08
CA TYR A 590 7.56 -21.03 39.21
C TYR A 590 8.05 -20.83 40.66
N PHE A 591 7.50 -19.86 41.40
CA PHE A 591 7.87 -19.64 42.82
C PHE A 591 7.47 -20.78 43.75
N ASN A 592 6.32 -21.42 43.51
CA ASN A 592 5.86 -22.59 44.28
C ASN A 592 6.79 -23.82 44.14
N ALA A 593 7.76 -23.80 43.22
CA ALA A 593 8.79 -24.85 43.10
C ALA A 593 9.96 -24.70 44.09
N VAL A 594 9.92 -23.69 44.99
CA VAL A 594 10.94 -23.44 46.02
C VAL A 594 10.26 -23.42 47.40
N THR A 595 10.33 -24.52 48.13
CA THR A 595 9.86 -24.58 49.53
C THR A 595 11.06 -24.46 50.47
N LEU A 596 11.07 -23.40 51.29
CA LEU A 596 12.08 -23.17 52.32
C LEU A 596 11.45 -23.33 53.71
N HIS A 597 11.96 -24.30 54.45
CA HIS A 597 11.46 -24.78 55.74
C HIS A 597 12.49 -24.50 56.83
N TRP A 598 12.08 -24.01 58.00
CA TRP A 598 13.00 -23.76 59.12
C TRP A 598 13.03 -24.97 60.07
N ASP A 599 14.18 -25.63 60.23
CA ASP A 599 14.33 -26.65 61.27
C ASP A 599 14.73 -25.99 62.60
N SER A 600 13.73 -25.81 63.47
CA SER A 600 13.91 -25.27 64.83
C SER A 600 14.74 -26.15 65.77
N THR A 601 15.14 -27.36 65.35
CA THR A 601 16.02 -28.26 66.10
C THR A 601 17.50 -28.18 65.67
N THR A 602 17.79 -27.71 64.45
CA THR A 602 19.17 -27.47 63.97
C THR A 602 19.53 -25.99 63.82
N ASP A 603 18.56 -25.08 64.01
CA ASP A 603 18.71 -23.62 63.83
C ASP A 603 19.18 -23.25 62.40
N ALA A 604 18.67 -24.02 61.42
CA ALA A 604 19.06 -23.93 60.02
C ALA A 604 17.85 -23.85 59.09
N THR A 605 18.01 -23.13 57.98
CA THR A 605 17.00 -23.10 56.91
C THR A 605 17.26 -24.25 55.94
N ARG A 606 16.24 -25.05 55.65
CA ARG A 606 16.31 -26.15 54.68
C ARG A 606 15.55 -25.82 53.40
N LEU A 607 16.25 -25.86 52.28
CA LEU A 607 15.69 -25.80 50.94
C LEU A 607 15.22 -27.20 50.53
N THR A 608 13.92 -27.37 50.28
CA THR A 608 13.41 -28.58 49.63
C THR A 608 13.35 -28.35 48.12
N ASN A 609 14.12 -29.14 47.38
CA ASN A 609 14.16 -29.10 45.92
C ASN A 609 12.93 -29.78 45.30
N ALA A 610 12.72 -29.50 44.00
CA ALA A 610 11.66 -30.12 43.19
C ALA A 610 11.85 -31.64 42.92
N ASP A 611 12.97 -32.22 43.37
CA ASP A 611 13.24 -33.68 43.41
C ASP A 611 13.20 -34.25 44.84
N GLU A 612 12.59 -33.50 45.77
CA GLU A 612 12.49 -33.77 47.21
C GLU A 612 13.84 -33.80 47.96
N SER A 613 14.97 -33.50 47.30
CA SER A 613 16.27 -33.41 47.97
C SER A 613 16.36 -32.16 48.86
N ILE A 614 16.96 -32.33 50.04
CA ILE A 614 17.05 -31.30 51.08
C ILE A 614 18.47 -30.75 51.15
N GLU A 615 18.62 -29.43 50.99
CA GLU A 615 19.87 -28.70 51.18
C GLU A 615 19.77 -27.83 52.45
N GLU A 616 20.72 -27.98 53.38
CA GLU A 616 20.72 -27.30 54.68
C GLU A 616 21.63 -26.07 54.65
N ILE A 617 21.03 -24.89 54.85
CA ILE A 617 21.63 -23.57 54.65
C ILE A 617 21.81 -22.88 56.00
N ALA A 618 23.05 -22.50 56.30
CA ALA A 618 23.41 -21.81 57.52
C ALA A 618 23.15 -20.29 57.43
N GLY A 619 22.02 -19.86 57.99
CA GLY A 619 21.69 -18.44 58.23
C GLY A 619 20.92 -17.73 57.11
N ASP A 620 20.05 -16.80 57.53
CA ASP A 620 19.00 -16.16 56.74
C ASP A 620 19.50 -15.49 55.46
N ILE A 621 20.66 -14.84 55.52
CA ILE A 621 21.25 -14.11 54.38
C ILE A 621 21.65 -15.08 53.25
N ALA A 622 22.17 -16.26 53.60
CA ALA A 622 22.50 -17.29 52.61
C ALA A 622 21.23 -17.90 51.99
N ALA A 623 20.15 -18.04 52.77
CA ALA A 623 18.87 -18.53 52.26
C ALA A 623 18.25 -17.57 51.23
N VAL A 624 18.40 -16.24 51.41
CA VAL A 624 18.00 -15.22 50.42
C VAL A 624 18.76 -15.40 49.11
N GLU A 625 20.09 -15.45 49.16
CA GLU A 625 20.92 -15.54 47.94
C GLU A 625 20.70 -16.86 47.17
N VAL A 626 20.56 -17.98 47.90
CA VAL A 626 20.22 -19.28 47.29
C VAL A 626 18.84 -19.25 46.65
N ALA A 627 17.83 -18.64 47.30
CA ALA A 627 16.50 -18.49 46.72
C ALA A 627 16.54 -17.64 45.43
N GLU A 628 17.16 -16.45 45.47
CA GLU A 628 17.31 -15.58 44.29
C GLU A 628 17.99 -16.27 43.12
N ASN A 629 19.09 -16.99 43.38
CA ASN A 629 19.82 -17.70 42.34
C ASN A 629 19.08 -18.94 41.83
N ARG A 630 18.27 -19.60 42.68
CA ARG A 630 17.36 -20.67 42.23
C ARG A 630 16.28 -20.13 41.31
N ILE A 631 15.65 -19.02 41.67
CA ILE A 631 14.60 -18.34 40.88
C ILE A 631 15.12 -17.99 39.48
N LYS A 632 16.29 -17.34 39.38
CA LYS A 632 16.95 -17.03 38.09
C LYS A 632 17.19 -18.29 37.25
N LYS A 633 17.56 -19.41 37.88
CA LYS A 633 17.85 -20.69 37.21
C LYS A 633 16.59 -21.45 36.77
N THR A 634 15.46 -21.30 37.47
CA THR A 634 14.21 -22.02 37.15
C THR A 634 13.22 -21.23 36.31
N THR A 635 13.40 -19.91 36.18
CA THR A 635 12.45 -19.02 35.50
C THR A 635 13.12 -18.39 34.27
N PRO A 636 12.84 -18.87 33.04
CA PRO A 636 13.39 -18.30 31.82
C PRO A 636 13.12 -16.79 31.71
N GLY A 637 14.12 -16.04 31.24
CA GLY A 637 14.05 -14.58 31.09
C GLY A 637 14.37 -13.77 32.36
N VAL A 638 14.38 -14.36 33.57
CA VAL A 638 14.69 -13.58 34.79
C VAL A 638 16.18 -13.23 34.86
N THR A 639 16.49 -11.96 34.60
CA THR A 639 17.86 -11.42 34.63
C THR A 639 18.30 -11.07 36.05
N ARG A 640 17.38 -10.57 36.87
CA ARG A 640 17.64 -10.17 38.26
C ARG A 640 16.45 -10.52 39.16
N VAL A 641 16.76 -10.84 40.41
CA VAL A 641 15.81 -10.97 41.51
C VAL A 641 16.39 -10.16 42.66
N LYS A 642 15.53 -9.55 43.47
CA LYS A 642 15.90 -8.97 44.75
C LYS A 642 14.78 -9.19 45.76
N LEU A 643 14.97 -10.11 46.70
CA LEU A 643 14.02 -10.31 47.80
C LEU A 643 14.16 -9.15 48.81
N SER A 644 13.04 -8.62 49.27
CA SER A 644 12.96 -7.52 50.25
C SER A 644 12.52 -7.99 51.64
N SER A 645 11.80 -9.10 51.74
CA SER A 645 11.57 -9.81 53.01
C SER A 645 11.21 -11.27 52.81
N LEU A 646 11.71 -12.13 53.71
CA LEU A 646 11.08 -13.39 54.08
C LEU A 646 10.19 -13.14 55.29
N ASP A 647 9.01 -13.77 55.31
CA ASP A 647 8.19 -13.94 56.51
C ASP A 647 7.80 -15.41 56.61
N PHE A 648 8.32 -16.11 57.62
CA PHE A 648 8.00 -17.51 57.88
C PHE A 648 6.78 -17.59 58.79
N ASP A 649 5.64 -18.06 58.28
CA ASP A 649 4.45 -18.26 59.13
C ASP A 649 4.64 -19.51 60.01
N TRP A 650 4.87 -19.31 61.32
CA TRP A 650 5.19 -20.37 62.29
C TRP A 650 3.96 -21.20 62.73
N SER A 651 2.98 -21.37 61.85
CA SER A 651 1.79 -22.20 62.13
C SER A 651 2.16 -23.69 62.16
N VAL A 652 1.71 -24.41 63.19
CA VAL A 652 2.28 -25.73 63.57
C VAL A 652 2.00 -26.86 62.56
N ASP A 653 1.03 -26.67 61.67
CA ASP A 653 0.58 -27.69 60.69
C ASP A 653 0.88 -27.31 59.23
N ALA A 654 1.35 -26.08 58.94
CA ALA A 654 1.78 -25.66 57.60
C ALA A 654 2.71 -24.44 57.65
N SER A 655 3.98 -24.62 57.28
CA SER A 655 4.94 -23.52 57.11
C SER A 655 4.74 -22.82 55.77
N THR A 656 3.81 -21.86 55.71
CA THR A 656 3.63 -21.01 54.52
C THR A 656 4.61 -19.84 54.56
N THR A 657 5.75 -19.99 53.89
CA THR A 657 6.75 -18.92 53.77
C THR A 657 6.26 -17.88 52.77
N LYS A 658 6.11 -16.63 53.23
CA LYS A 658 5.70 -15.47 52.43
C LYS A 658 6.93 -14.70 52.01
N TRP A 659 6.88 -14.14 50.81
CA TRP A 659 8.00 -13.45 50.18
C TRP A 659 7.51 -12.10 49.67
N ALA A 660 8.30 -11.06 49.90
CA ALA A 660 8.21 -9.82 49.15
C ALA A 660 9.52 -9.65 48.37
N GLY A 661 9.42 -9.16 47.13
CA GLY A 661 10.59 -8.97 46.29
C GLY A 661 10.31 -8.32 44.94
N ILE A 662 11.38 -7.97 44.28
CA ILE A 662 11.41 -7.41 42.93
C ILE A 662 11.94 -8.51 42.00
N VAL A 663 11.19 -8.82 40.96
CA VAL A 663 11.59 -9.75 39.90
C VAL A 663 11.78 -8.94 38.63
N ASP A 664 12.92 -9.11 37.99
CA ASP A 664 13.36 -8.34 36.84
C ASP A 664 13.63 -9.29 35.69
N PHE A 665 12.82 -9.15 34.65
CA PHE A 665 12.81 -9.99 33.47
C PHE A 665 13.70 -9.40 32.35
N GLY A 666 14.44 -8.32 32.62
CA GLY A 666 15.22 -7.60 31.61
C GLY A 666 14.33 -6.98 30.54
N ASP A 667 14.88 -6.82 29.33
CA ASP A 667 14.12 -6.35 28.17
C ASP A 667 13.33 -7.51 27.53
N PHE A 668 12.09 -7.26 27.10
CA PHE A 668 11.27 -8.24 26.37
C PHE A 668 11.88 -8.60 25.02
N GLU A 669 12.60 -7.65 24.43
CA GLU A 669 13.25 -7.79 23.15
C GLU A 669 14.73 -8.15 23.31
N THR A 670 15.19 -9.06 22.47
CA THR A 670 16.58 -9.50 22.36
C THR A 670 16.99 -9.50 20.89
N ALA A 671 18.29 -9.59 20.59
CA ALA A 671 18.78 -9.62 19.22
C ALA A 671 18.24 -10.80 18.39
N GLU A 672 17.79 -11.87 19.06
CA GLU A 672 17.20 -13.08 18.45
C GLU A 672 15.65 -13.03 18.41
N ASN A 673 15.01 -12.16 19.19
CA ASN A 673 13.55 -12.02 19.27
C ASN A 673 13.15 -10.59 19.66
N PHE A 674 12.73 -9.80 18.67
CA PHE A 674 12.27 -8.41 18.76
C PHE A 674 11.14 -8.18 17.74
N VAL A 675 10.36 -7.10 17.85
CA VAL A 675 9.29 -6.84 16.87
C VAL A 675 9.88 -6.41 15.52
N GLN A 676 9.63 -7.21 14.48
CA GLN A 676 9.94 -6.86 13.09
C GLN A 676 8.72 -6.21 12.49
N ALA A 677 8.85 -4.97 12.02
CA ALA A 677 7.70 -4.16 11.65
C ALA A 677 7.99 -3.07 10.61
N THR A 678 6.98 -2.76 9.80
CA THR A 678 6.99 -1.73 8.74
C THR A 678 5.85 -0.74 8.94
N LEU A 679 6.19 0.47 9.41
CA LEU A 679 5.31 1.64 9.48
C LEU A 679 5.27 2.34 8.12
N THR A 680 4.12 2.46 7.46
CA THR A 680 3.93 3.26 6.25
C THR A 680 2.83 4.31 6.46
N VAL A 681 3.06 5.57 6.13
CA VAL A 681 2.05 6.62 6.17
C VAL A 681 1.97 7.29 4.82
N THR A 682 0.79 7.24 4.20
CA THR A 682 0.51 7.94 2.94
C THR A 682 -0.36 9.16 3.24
N SER A 683 0.02 10.36 2.79
CA SER A 683 -0.83 11.57 2.80
C SER A 683 -0.82 12.24 1.43
N LYS A 684 -1.93 12.89 1.06
CA LYS A 684 -1.99 13.80 -0.10
C LYS A 684 -1.65 15.22 0.35
N LEU A 685 -0.48 15.71 -0.04
CA LEU A 685 -0.01 17.05 0.29
C LEU A 685 -0.40 18.06 -0.78
N GLU A 686 -1.12 19.12 -0.39
CA GLU A 686 -1.32 20.30 -1.23
C GLU A 686 -0.10 21.22 -1.15
N LEU A 687 0.99 20.84 -1.82
CA LEU A 687 2.18 21.70 -1.93
C LEU A 687 1.93 22.89 -2.88
N PRO A 688 2.41 24.10 -2.57
CA PRO A 688 2.37 25.25 -3.49
C PRO A 688 2.96 24.87 -4.85
N GLY A 689 2.25 25.20 -5.94
CA GLY A 689 2.64 24.84 -7.30
C GLY A 689 2.48 23.36 -7.68
N ARG A 690 2.45 22.42 -6.72
CA ARG A 690 2.46 20.96 -6.95
C ARG A 690 1.26 20.27 -6.31
N LYS A 691 0.09 20.49 -6.90
CA LYS A 691 -1.16 19.75 -6.59
C LYS A 691 -0.99 18.24 -6.82
N ASP A 692 -1.79 17.46 -6.12
CA ASP A 692 -1.80 15.99 -6.18
C ASP A 692 -0.46 15.32 -5.81
N THR A 693 0.39 16.00 -5.04
CA THR A 693 1.59 15.38 -4.46
C THR A 693 1.18 14.33 -3.42
N THR A 694 1.68 13.11 -3.58
CA THR A 694 1.50 12.03 -2.60
C THR A 694 2.80 11.84 -1.82
N ALA A 695 2.74 11.94 -0.50
CA ALA A 695 3.84 11.62 0.40
C ALA A 695 3.64 10.24 1.00
N VAL A 696 4.67 9.40 1.00
CA VAL A 696 4.70 8.05 1.56
C VAL A 696 5.92 7.92 2.47
N LEU A 697 5.74 8.03 3.79
CA LEU A 697 6.79 7.77 4.77
C LEU A 697 6.75 6.30 5.18
N THR A 698 7.76 5.52 4.83
CA THR A 698 7.94 4.13 5.30
C THR A 698 9.08 4.07 6.33
N VAL A 699 8.89 3.36 7.44
CA VAL A 699 9.83 3.21 8.55
C VAL A 699 9.87 1.73 8.95
N ASN A 700 10.97 1.06 8.61
CA ASN A 700 11.16 -0.36 8.91
C ASN A 700 12.06 -0.56 10.14
N ARG A 701 11.80 -1.62 10.89
CA ARG A 701 12.69 -2.20 11.90
C ARG A 701 12.97 -3.66 11.57
N GLU A 702 14.12 -3.89 10.94
CA GLU A 702 14.58 -5.21 10.49
C GLU A 702 15.58 -5.85 11.47
N GLU A 703 16.18 -5.05 12.36
CA GLU A 703 17.13 -5.48 13.40
C GLU A 703 16.81 -4.71 14.70
N GLN A 704 17.08 -5.27 15.88
CA GLN A 704 16.63 -4.71 17.17
C GLN A 704 17.01 -3.21 17.36
N SER A 705 18.24 -2.83 17.00
CA SER A 705 18.81 -1.48 17.17
C SER A 705 18.73 -0.58 15.93
N LYS A 706 18.20 -1.08 14.80
CA LYS A 706 18.25 -0.42 13.49
C LYS A 706 16.86 -0.01 13.02
N ILE A 707 16.69 1.27 12.74
CA ILE A 707 15.44 1.81 12.16
C ILE A 707 15.80 2.59 10.89
N THR A 708 15.14 2.24 9.79
CA THR A 708 15.33 2.87 8.47
C THR A 708 14.05 3.56 8.02
N GLY A 709 14.06 4.89 7.96
CA GLY A 709 12.98 5.69 7.38
C GLY A 709 13.25 6.02 5.91
N VAL A 710 12.20 6.04 5.09
CA VAL A 710 12.21 6.46 3.68
C VAL A 710 10.97 7.31 3.42
N LEU A 711 11.14 8.61 3.20
CA LEU A 711 10.07 9.50 2.73
C LEU A 711 10.10 9.56 1.20
N THR A 712 9.09 9.00 0.55
CA THR A 712 8.88 9.15 -0.90
C THR A 712 7.86 10.25 -1.18
N LEU A 713 8.19 11.20 -2.05
CA LEU A 713 7.33 12.26 -2.55
C LEU A 713 7.10 12.03 -4.04
N THR A 714 5.87 11.70 -4.42
CA THR A 714 5.45 11.41 -5.80
C THR A 714 4.57 12.53 -6.33
N ASN A 715 4.91 13.08 -7.50
CA ASN A 715 4.04 14.03 -8.22
C ASN A 715 4.13 13.79 -9.74
N ALA A 716 2.99 13.72 -10.43
CA ALA A 716 2.90 13.54 -11.89
C ALA A 716 3.76 12.39 -12.48
N GLY A 717 3.99 11.32 -11.71
CA GLY A 717 4.82 10.16 -12.10
C GLY A 717 6.30 10.25 -11.73
N ARG A 718 6.76 11.39 -11.20
CA ARG A 718 8.13 11.64 -10.74
C ARG A 718 8.26 11.29 -9.26
N ASN A 719 9.41 10.75 -8.83
CA ASN A 719 9.62 10.28 -7.46
C ASN A 719 10.94 10.81 -6.87
N LEU A 720 10.85 11.46 -5.70
CA LEU A 720 11.97 11.62 -4.78
C LEU A 720 11.78 10.65 -3.62
N SER A 721 12.81 9.89 -3.25
CA SER A 721 12.86 9.09 -2.02
C SER A 721 14.04 9.52 -1.14
N ILE A 722 13.76 10.13 0.02
CA ILE A 722 14.76 10.49 1.03
C ILE A 722 14.83 9.35 2.06
N ALA A 723 15.92 8.60 2.07
CA ALA A 723 16.20 7.58 3.07
C ALA A 723 17.08 8.11 4.21
N ALA A 724 16.77 7.74 5.43
CA ALA A 724 17.56 8.01 6.63
C ALA A 724 17.62 6.75 7.50
N ALA A 725 18.83 6.27 7.80
CA ALA A 725 19.04 5.13 8.68
C ALA A 725 19.61 5.62 10.02
N LYS A 726 18.96 5.27 11.13
CA LYS A 726 19.58 5.39 12.46
C LYS A 726 20.32 4.08 12.76
N ILE A 727 21.63 4.21 12.96
CA ILE A 727 22.53 3.19 13.53
C ILE A 727 23.02 3.78 14.85
N GLU A 728 23.14 3.00 15.92
CA GLU A 728 23.29 3.57 17.27
C GLU A 728 24.64 4.27 17.53
N ASP A 729 25.70 3.91 16.81
CA ASP A 729 27.07 4.37 17.09
C ASP A 729 27.61 5.53 16.22
N ASN A 730 26.85 6.05 15.24
CA ASN A 730 27.28 7.20 14.42
C ASN A 730 26.09 8.13 14.09
N PRO A 731 26.26 9.47 14.06
CA PRO A 731 25.16 10.37 13.68
C PRO A 731 24.62 10.03 12.29
N ALA A 732 23.29 10.05 12.15
CA ALA A 732 22.59 9.45 11.03
C ALA A 732 22.95 10.11 9.69
N GLY A 733 23.74 9.40 8.89
CA GLY A 733 23.95 9.76 7.49
C GLY A 733 22.67 9.55 6.69
N PHE A 734 22.27 10.55 5.92
CA PHE A 734 21.07 10.47 5.07
C PHE A 734 21.44 10.23 3.60
N ILE A 735 20.55 9.54 2.89
CA ILE A 735 20.68 9.19 1.48
C ILE A 735 19.45 9.69 0.73
N ALA A 736 19.57 10.81 0.03
CA ALA A 736 18.52 11.30 -0.87
C ALA A 736 18.69 10.66 -2.25
N ILE A 737 17.60 10.10 -2.79
CA ILE A 737 17.53 9.51 -4.13
C ILE A 737 16.44 10.23 -4.92
N PHE A 738 16.80 10.92 -5.99
CA PHE A 738 15.85 11.59 -6.89
C PHE A 738 15.78 10.81 -8.21
N THR A 739 14.57 10.57 -8.71
CA THR A 739 14.30 9.87 -9.98
C THR A 739 13.23 10.59 -10.79
N ASN A 740 13.51 10.86 -12.06
CA ASN A 740 12.55 11.43 -13.00
C ASN A 740 11.78 10.32 -13.75
N SER A 741 11.05 10.70 -14.81
CA SER A 741 10.34 9.78 -15.71
C SER A 741 11.24 9.08 -16.72
N ASP A 742 12.54 9.38 -16.73
CA ASP A 742 13.45 9.16 -17.85
C ASP A 742 14.62 8.24 -17.44
N ASP A 743 14.38 7.40 -16.42
CA ASP A 743 15.32 6.45 -15.78
C ASP A 743 16.67 7.04 -15.31
N ALA A 744 16.73 8.37 -15.12
CA ALA A 744 17.86 9.06 -14.50
C ALA A 744 17.67 9.13 -12.97
N LYS A 745 18.77 8.87 -12.24
CA LYS A 745 18.81 8.66 -10.79
C LYS A 745 19.96 9.43 -10.15
N MET A 746 19.66 10.40 -9.30
CA MET A 746 20.63 11.14 -8.50
C MET A 746 20.65 10.57 -7.10
N THR A 747 21.82 10.10 -6.63
CA THR A 747 22.03 9.63 -5.26
C THR A 747 22.98 10.58 -4.53
N ILE A 748 22.50 11.23 -3.46
CA ILE A 748 23.31 12.07 -2.56
C ILE A 748 23.36 11.41 -1.19
N LYS A 749 24.56 11.23 -0.65
CA LYS A 749 24.84 10.73 0.69
C LYS A 749 25.51 11.83 1.50
N VAL A 750 24.96 12.18 2.66
CA VAL A 750 25.61 13.08 3.61
C VAL A 750 26.02 12.26 4.83
N ILE A 751 27.31 12.30 5.19
CA ILE A 751 27.88 11.60 6.35
C ILE A 751 28.75 12.63 7.09
N ASP A 752 28.57 12.74 8.41
CA ASP A 752 29.30 13.66 9.30
C ASP A 752 29.34 15.15 8.86
N GLY A 753 28.43 15.56 7.97
CA GLY A 753 28.33 16.91 7.41
C GLY A 753 28.95 17.08 6.01
N GLU A 754 29.53 16.03 5.43
CA GLU A 754 30.08 16.01 4.07
C GLU A 754 29.14 15.31 3.08
N ALA A 755 28.72 16.03 2.03
CA ALA A 755 27.94 15.48 0.93
C ALA A 755 28.82 14.85 -0.17
N SER A 756 28.46 13.63 -0.56
CA SER A 756 29.07 12.88 -1.68
C SER A 756 27.97 12.18 -2.48
N GLY A 757 28.22 11.78 -3.72
CA GLY A 757 27.19 11.11 -4.51
C GLY A 757 27.52 10.88 -5.98
N ALA A 758 26.48 10.50 -6.72
CA ALA A 758 26.53 10.21 -8.14
C ALA A 758 25.23 10.60 -8.84
N ILE A 759 25.30 10.84 -10.14
CA ILE A 759 24.14 10.69 -11.03
C ILE A 759 24.40 9.47 -11.91
N GLU A 760 23.40 8.61 -11.98
CA GLU A 760 23.37 7.34 -12.66
C GLU A 760 22.19 7.36 -13.66
N VAL A 761 22.33 6.70 -14.81
CA VAL A 761 21.22 6.44 -15.74
C VAL A 761 21.14 4.94 -15.98
N ASP A 762 19.99 4.34 -15.72
CA ASP A 762 19.79 2.89 -15.82
C ASP A 762 19.33 2.50 -17.23
N ARG A 763 20.25 1.95 -18.04
CA ARG A 763 19.95 1.50 -19.41
C ARG A 763 19.69 -0.01 -19.44
N VAL A 764 18.45 -0.42 -19.72
CA VAL A 764 18.08 -1.84 -19.82
C VAL A 764 18.53 -2.42 -21.17
N VAL A 765 19.50 -3.34 -21.14
CA VAL A 765 20.00 -4.06 -22.33
C VAL A 765 19.67 -5.54 -22.21
N VAL A 766 18.92 -6.08 -23.16
CA VAL A 766 18.51 -7.50 -23.18
C VAL A 766 19.53 -8.33 -23.96
N ASP A 767 20.00 -9.43 -23.38
CA ASP A 767 20.82 -10.43 -24.08
C ASP A 767 19.97 -11.13 -25.15
N GLU A 768 20.29 -10.80 -26.40
CA GLU A 768 19.63 -11.29 -27.63
C GLU A 768 19.60 -12.82 -27.76
N LYS A 769 20.42 -13.56 -27.01
CA LYS A 769 20.53 -15.04 -27.10
C LYS A 769 19.83 -15.79 -25.98
N THR A 770 19.61 -15.15 -24.83
CA THR A 770 18.98 -15.79 -23.66
C THR A 770 17.62 -15.20 -23.29
N GLY A 771 17.29 -14.00 -23.80
CA GLY A 771 16.15 -13.21 -23.31
C GLY A 771 16.37 -12.65 -21.92
N GLY A 772 17.57 -12.81 -21.35
CA GLY A 772 17.93 -12.27 -20.04
C GLY A 772 18.11 -10.75 -20.12
N SER A 773 17.29 -10.01 -19.38
CA SER A 773 17.47 -8.56 -19.21
C SER A 773 18.64 -8.27 -18.27
N GLN A 774 19.52 -7.35 -18.64
CA GLN A 774 20.57 -6.80 -17.78
C GLN A 774 20.47 -5.26 -17.77
N THR A 775 20.28 -4.67 -16.60
CA THR A 775 20.37 -3.21 -16.45
C THR A 775 21.84 -2.81 -16.38
N PHE A 776 22.26 -1.93 -17.28
CA PHE A 776 23.57 -1.29 -17.28
C PHE A 776 23.42 0.12 -16.72
N THR A 777 23.79 0.29 -15.46
CA THR A 777 23.85 1.58 -14.77
C THR A 777 25.08 2.35 -15.25
N THR A 778 24.90 3.40 -16.06
CA THR A 778 25.99 4.32 -16.43
C THR A 778 26.10 5.39 -15.37
N GLN A 779 27.25 5.50 -14.69
CA GLN A 779 27.53 6.68 -13.86
C GLN A 779 27.97 7.84 -14.76
N VAL A 780 27.21 8.93 -14.77
CA VAL A 780 27.40 10.08 -15.67
C VAL A 780 27.82 11.35 -14.95
N ALA A 781 27.68 11.39 -13.62
CA ALA A 781 28.27 12.43 -12.80
C ALA A 781 28.74 11.92 -11.43
N THR A 782 29.72 12.64 -10.87
CA THR A 782 30.12 12.56 -9.46
C THR A 782 29.64 13.81 -8.72
N ILE A 783 29.14 13.65 -7.50
CA ILE A 783 28.71 14.75 -6.63
C ILE A 783 29.67 14.84 -5.45
N THR A 784 30.20 16.03 -5.17
CA THR A 784 31.19 16.28 -4.10
C THR A 784 30.98 17.63 -3.45
N GLN A 785 30.95 17.66 -2.12
CA GLN A 785 31.06 18.89 -1.34
C GLN A 785 32.49 19.46 -1.41
N THR A 786 32.59 20.78 -1.42
CA THR A 786 33.86 21.53 -1.30
C THR A 786 34.12 21.94 0.15
N ASP A 787 35.36 22.29 0.47
CA ASP A 787 35.80 22.83 1.77
C ASP A 787 34.94 24.02 2.27
N ASN A 788 34.29 24.74 1.33
CA ASN A 788 33.42 25.89 1.60
C ASN A 788 31.92 25.51 1.75
N GLY A 789 31.58 24.22 1.76
CA GLY A 789 30.19 23.73 1.89
C GLY A 789 29.35 23.79 0.60
N VAL A 790 29.92 24.19 -0.55
CA VAL A 790 29.21 24.16 -1.84
C VAL A 790 29.26 22.75 -2.41
N ILE A 791 28.09 22.20 -2.78
CA ILE A 791 27.96 20.90 -3.44
C ILE A 791 28.13 21.09 -4.95
N LEU A 792 29.16 20.46 -5.51
CA LEU A 792 29.44 20.45 -6.95
C LEU A 792 29.03 19.12 -7.58
N ILE A 793 28.46 19.22 -8.77
CA ILE A 793 28.22 18.13 -9.72
C ILE A 793 29.27 18.25 -10.81
N ARG A 794 30.01 17.17 -11.07
CA ARG A 794 30.96 17.04 -12.17
C ARG A 794 30.47 15.93 -13.10
N TYR A 795 30.23 16.27 -14.36
CA TYR A 795 29.87 15.30 -15.39
C TYR A 795 31.11 14.56 -15.92
N ALA A 796 30.90 13.33 -16.37
CA ALA A 796 31.92 12.49 -16.99
C ALA A 796 31.73 12.46 -18.52
N ASP A 797 32.27 13.48 -19.19
CA ASP A 797 32.38 13.52 -20.66
C ASP A 797 33.59 12.71 -21.16
N ASP A 798 33.59 12.31 -22.43
CA ASP A 798 34.49 11.34 -23.08
C ASP A 798 35.90 11.93 -23.38
N GLY A 799 36.49 12.54 -22.35
CA GLY A 799 37.93 12.83 -22.25
C GLY A 799 38.39 14.20 -22.76
N LYS A 800 37.51 15.21 -22.87
CA LYS A 800 37.91 16.55 -23.38
C LYS A 800 37.52 17.76 -22.54
N ASP A 801 36.28 17.89 -22.08
CA ASP A 801 35.87 19.02 -21.22
C ASP A 801 35.21 18.53 -19.93
N VAL A 802 35.35 19.31 -18.85
CA VAL A 802 34.81 18.96 -17.52
C VAL A 802 33.89 20.08 -17.07
N GLU A 803 32.59 19.88 -17.28
CA GLU A 803 31.56 20.83 -16.88
C GLU A 803 31.19 20.67 -15.39
N PHE A 804 30.96 21.80 -14.72
CA PHE A 804 30.66 21.88 -13.28
C PHE A 804 29.32 22.58 -13.06
N GLU A 805 28.44 21.97 -12.28
CA GLU A 805 27.21 22.59 -11.79
C GLU A 805 27.21 22.70 -10.25
N SER A 806 26.65 23.79 -9.71
CA SER A 806 26.35 23.92 -8.27
C SER A 806 24.96 23.36 -7.98
N LEU A 807 24.81 22.50 -6.97
CA LEU A 807 23.48 22.02 -6.56
C LEU A 807 22.72 23.00 -5.64
N GLN A 808 23.42 23.96 -5.04
CA GLN A 808 22.80 25.10 -4.32
C GLN A 808 21.96 25.97 -5.25
#